data_AF-A0A8S2S4R1-F1
#
_entry.id   AF-A0A8S2S4R1-F1
#
_cell.length_a   1.000
_cell.length_b   1.000
_cell.length_c   1.000
_cell.angle_alpha   90.00
_cell.angle_beta   90.00
_cell.angle_gamma   90.00
#
_symmetry.space_group_name_H-M   'P 1'
#
loop_
_entity.id
_entity.type
_entity.pdbx_description
1 polymer ?
#
loop_
_entity_poly.entity_id
_entity_poly.type
_entity_poly.pdbx_seq_one_letter_code
_entity_poly.pdbx_strand_id
1 'polypeptide(L)'
;LHRLLWYHQEKIGDYLSSGRDHKAIGRRPFDKMATLLAYLGPPDHRPLDSQWISYDMTSTKFEEMMQKTQMHEREEFKSLKALNIFYQAGFSKQGDYPVFYYIARRFKVNEMNCDLLIYHVLLTLKPFQNKPFELVIDFTHTCTDNRFKTDYLSKWFVCMPECFYHHLQQCYIYNCNSWGSRKLVFIDHITKLNEFIELDQQKLPGHTLSLEEDLKVFNNALKLSHKDTKVAIKVGPQAIQVTSSEKTKVLGHSVLLNDVYYASEIEEVCLVDDNQFTLTIANETGPLSFIHNDCDNIVQAIIHIRTRWELAQPENIQIHNKIRPKDVPGTLLNIALLNLGSLDPSLRSAAYNLLCALTQTFDLRIEGQLLESSGLCIPSNNTIFIKCISEKLAQKEPHLTLEFLEECIEGFRNSTIELKHLCLEYMTKWLPNLTRFCKQNDDNKRQKVAQILDKLITLTIEEDEMYPSIQAKIWSNIGQVSDLLDIVLDCFIKRSVLGGLGSLQAEILADTAVALASSNSLLFSRKVIGRLCRLIEKTCMSPTPTLEQHLIWDDIAILLRYLLMLSFNNSLDVASHLPFLFHIVTLLVSTGPLTLRASTHGLVINIIHSLCTCSQPTFSDETQRVLRLSLAEFSLPKFYCLFGLSKVKSASVTAFRTGIVRQQHASTGSLLPQQERTMTAVVAYSPCEQERMSLLSLETITDTLLELMEACMGDITQCEWLAQWQELAKRFAFQFNPALQPRAIIVYGCISKQTSDADIKQLLRILVKALESFVDIDLIDSIIMCLTRLLPLLSQESPIHKFMFWIAVSILQLEETQLYASGLALLEQNLHTLDHMGTSIFEMGTLEKIMMDAREPLEWQFKQLDASMGLSFKSNFNFALVGHLIK
;
A
#
# COMPACT_ATOMS: atom_id res chain seq x y z
N LEU A 1 -34.66 -7.08 -19.54
CA LEU A 1 -35.59 -8.20 -19.74
C LEU A 1 -36.56 -8.38 -18.56
N HIS A 2 -36.08 -8.65 -17.34
CA HIS A 2 -36.91 -8.80 -16.12
C HIS A 2 -37.97 -7.70 -15.97
N ARG A 3 -37.55 -6.43 -16.01
CA ARG A 3 -38.42 -5.26 -15.92
C ARG A 3 -39.50 -5.18 -17.00
N LEU A 4 -39.16 -5.56 -18.23
CA LEU A 4 -40.08 -5.51 -19.37
C LEU A 4 -41.15 -6.60 -19.25
N LEU A 5 -40.78 -7.78 -18.75
CA LEU A 5 -41.72 -8.87 -18.49
C LEU A 5 -42.60 -8.58 -17.25
N TRP A 6 -42.05 -8.01 -16.18
CA TRP A 6 -42.79 -7.66 -14.95
C TRP A 6 -43.90 -6.62 -15.19
N TYR A 7 -43.61 -5.53 -15.92
CA TYR A 7 -44.60 -4.46 -16.16
C TYR A 7 -45.60 -4.76 -17.27
N HIS A 8 -45.33 -5.75 -18.12
CA HIS A 8 -46.21 -6.11 -19.23
C HIS A 8 -46.80 -7.51 -19.10
N GLN A 9 -46.64 -8.18 -17.96
CA GLN A 9 -47.15 -9.54 -17.74
C GLN A 9 -48.65 -9.68 -17.97
N GLU A 10 -49.47 -8.70 -17.53
CA GLU A 10 -50.92 -8.70 -17.80
C GLU A 10 -51.23 -8.60 -19.29
N LYS A 11 -50.60 -7.65 -20.01
CA LYS A 11 -50.78 -7.49 -21.46
C LYS A 11 -50.32 -8.71 -22.26
N ILE A 12 -49.25 -9.37 -21.81
CA ILE A 12 -48.75 -10.61 -22.41
C ILE A 12 -49.76 -11.75 -22.14
N GLY A 13 -50.32 -11.83 -20.94
CA GLY A 13 -51.36 -12.79 -20.58
C GLY A 13 -52.66 -12.60 -21.38
N ASP A 14 -53.09 -11.36 -21.56
CA ASP A 14 -54.27 -10.98 -22.35
C ASP A 14 -54.08 -11.27 -23.84
N TYR A 15 -52.88 -11.04 -24.37
CA TYR A 15 -52.54 -11.37 -25.75
C TYR A 15 -52.54 -12.89 -26.00
N LEU A 16 -51.97 -13.67 -25.08
CA LEU A 16 -51.94 -15.13 -25.19
C LEU A 16 -53.33 -15.77 -25.01
N SER A 17 -54.23 -15.12 -24.28
CA SER A 17 -55.61 -15.59 -24.08
C SER A 17 -56.59 -15.13 -25.17
N SER A 18 -56.25 -14.11 -25.97
CA SER A 18 -57.08 -13.60 -27.07
C SER A 18 -56.75 -14.18 -28.46
N GLY A 19 -55.64 -14.94 -28.60
CA GLY A 19 -55.26 -15.62 -29.84
C GLY A 19 -56.08 -16.89 -30.13
N ARG A 20 -56.67 -16.99 -31.34
CA ARG A 20 -57.44 -18.17 -31.80
C ARG A 20 -56.62 -19.46 -32.01
N ASP A 21 -55.29 -19.42 -31.88
CA ASP A 21 -54.43 -20.61 -31.95
C ASP A 21 -53.96 -21.07 -30.56
N HIS A 22 -54.92 -21.51 -29.76
CA HIS A 22 -54.72 -22.07 -28.41
C HIS A 22 -53.94 -23.41 -28.38
N LYS A 23 -53.44 -23.92 -29.52
CA LYS A 23 -52.83 -25.25 -29.64
C LYS A 23 -51.31 -25.28 -29.87
N ALA A 24 -50.64 -24.16 -30.15
CA ALA A 24 -49.21 -24.19 -30.50
C ALA A 24 -48.24 -23.66 -29.42
N ILE A 25 -48.67 -22.75 -28.53
CA ILE A 25 -47.82 -22.20 -27.46
C ILE A 25 -48.62 -22.20 -26.16
N GLY A 26 -48.53 -23.31 -25.42
CA GLY A 26 -49.37 -23.55 -24.26
C GLY A 26 -49.17 -22.54 -23.13
N ARG A 27 -50.19 -22.42 -22.27
CA ARG A 27 -50.21 -21.65 -21.00
C ARG A 27 -48.97 -21.87 -20.12
N ARG A 28 -48.37 -23.07 -20.17
CA ARG A 28 -47.25 -23.51 -19.32
C ARG A 28 -46.02 -22.58 -19.28
N PRO A 29 -45.41 -22.15 -20.40
CA PRO A 29 -44.29 -21.20 -20.37
C PRO A 29 -44.65 -19.83 -19.80
N PHE A 30 -45.86 -19.31 -20.04
CA PHE A 30 -46.33 -18.06 -19.43
C PHE A 30 -46.55 -18.23 -17.92
N ASP A 31 -47.17 -19.33 -17.49
CA ASP A 31 -47.38 -19.64 -16.07
C ASP A 31 -46.05 -19.83 -15.33
N LYS A 32 -45.06 -20.48 -15.97
CA LYS A 32 -43.69 -20.58 -15.44
C LYS A 32 -43.00 -19.23 -15.36
N MET A 33 -43.14 -18.38 -16.38
CA MET A 33 -42.61 -17.02 -16.38
C MET A 33 -43.24 -16.18 -15.27
N ALA A 34 -44.57 -16.20 -15.12
CA ALA A 34 -45.30 -15.47 -14.09
C ALA A 34 -44.90 -15.95 -12.68
N THR A 35 -44.73 -17.26 -12.50
CA THR A 35 -44.23 -17.84 -11.25
C THR A 35 -42.79 -17.40 -10.97
N LEU A 36 -41.91 -17.41 -11.98
CA LEU A 36 -40.52 -16.94 -11.87
C LEU A 36 -40.45 -15.44 -11.53
N LEU A 37 -41.28 -14.62 -12.16
CA LEU A 37 -41.42 -13.21 -11.86
C LEU A 37 -41.87 -13.02 -10.41
N ALA A 38 -42.90 -13.74 -9.96
CA ALA A 38 -43.39 -13.68 -8.59
C ALA A 38 -42.32 -14.03 -7.55
N TYR A 39 -41.47 -15.03 -7.84
CA TYR A 39 -40.31 -15.38 -6.99
C TYR A 39 -39.19 -14.34 -7.03
N LEU A 40 -38.95 -13.70 -8.18
CA LEU A 40 -37.92 -12.66 -8.35
C LEU A 40 -38.34 -11.32 -7.73
N GLY A 41 -39.63 -11.09 -7.50
CA GLY A 41 -40.16 -9.83 -7.00
C GLY A 41 -40.04 -8.68 -8.02
N PRO A 42 -40.52 -7.48 -7.68
CA PRO A 42 -40.42 -6.32 -8.57
C PRO A 42 -38.94 -6.00 -8.86
N PRO A 43 -38.58 -5.67 -10.12
CA PRO A 43 -37.20 -5.38 -10.49
C PRO A 43 -36.63 -4.20 -9.70
N ASP A 44 -35.36 -4.31 -9.30
CA ASP A 44 -34.63 -3.23 -8.61
C ASP A 44 -34.86 -1.88 -9.27
N HIS A 45 -35.17 -0.87 -8.48
CA HIS A 45 -35.42 0.48 -8.95
C HIS A 45 -34.13 1.06 -9.54
N ARG A 46 -34.26 1.90 -10.58
CA ARG A 46 -33.12 2.74 -10.98
C ARG A 46 -32.64 3.51 -9.72
N PRO A 47 -31.33 3.67 -9.51
CA PRO A 47 -30.88 4.74 -8.63
C PRO A 47 -31.46 6.05 -9.18
N LEU A 48 -32.15 6.80 -8.30
CA LEU A 48 -32.83 8.06 -8.66
C LEU A 48 -31.90 9.05 -9.37
N ASP A 49 -30.59 8.90 -9.23
CA ASP A 49 -29.55 9.74 -9.83
C ASP A 49 -29.66 9.89 -11.36
N SER A 50 -30.32 8.97 -12.07
CA SER A 50 -30.38 8.98 -13.53
C SER A 50 -31.57 9.75 -14.14
N GLN A 51 -32.40 10.43 -13.33
CA GLN A 51 -33.55 11.24 -13.82
C GLN A 51 -33.37 12.76 -13.69
N TRP A 52 -32.30 13.25 -13.06
CA TRP A 52 -32.15 14.66 -12.68
C TRP A 52 -31.45 15.56 -13.71
N ILE A 53 -30.96 15.03 -14.84
CA ILE A 53 -30.27 15.84 -15.87
C ILE A 53 -31.25 16.68 -16.72
N SER A 54 -32.56 16.66 -16.41
CA SER A 54 -33.52 17.58 -17.01
C SER A 54 -33.53 18.91 -16.26
N TYR A 55 -32.92 19.93 -16.86
CA TYR A 55 -33.07 21.34 -16.46
C TYR A 55 -34.56 21.73 -16.49
N ASP A 56 -35.24 21.70 -15.34
CA ASP A 56 -36.47 22.45 -14.98
C ASP A 56 -37.18 21.86 -13.73
N MET A 57 -36.43 21.55 -12.66
CA MET A 57 -37.00 21.10 -11.38
C MET A 57 -37.41 22.32 -10.52
N THR A 58 -38.64 22.36 -10.01
CA THR A 58 -39.16 23.39 -9.08
C THR A 58 -39.69 22.71 -7.81
N SER A 59 -39.85 23.46 -6.72
CA SER A 59 -40.39 22.93 -5.45
C SER A 59 -41.75 22.22 -5.61
N THR A 60 -42.64 22.79 -6.43
CA THR A 60 -43.97 22.21 -6.74
C THR A 60 -43.87 20.90 -7.52
N LYS A 61 -43.02 20.85 -8.56
CA LYS A 61 -42.79 19.62 -9.34
C LYS A 61 -42.16 18.52 -8.50
N PHE A 62 -41.23 18.88 -7.61
CA PHE A 62 -40.60 17.96 -6.67
C PHE A 62 -41.63 17.34 -5.72
N GLU A 63 -42.51 18.15 -5.11
CA GLU A 63 -43.55 17.67 -4.22
C GLU A 63 -44.56 16.76 -4.95
N GLU A 64 -45.01 17.15 -6.14
CA GLU A 64 -45.91 16.31 -6.96
C GLU A 64 -45.27 14.97 -7.33
N MET A 65 -43.98 14.95 -7.66
CA MET A 65 -43.26 13.73 -8.00
C MET A 65 -43.19 12.78 -6.80
N MET A 66 -42.89 13.30 -5.61
CA MET A 66 -42.82 12.51 -4.38
C MET A 66 -44.18 11.95 -3.96
N GLN A 67 -45.25 12.73 -4.14
CA GLN A 67 -46.64 12.30 -3.88
C GLN A 67 -47.13 11.26 -4.89
N LYS A 68 -46.92 11.47 -6.20
CA LYS A 68 -47.31 10.53 -7.26
C LYS A 68 -46.66 9.15 -7.09
N THR A 69 -45.46 9.10 -6.51
CA THR A 69 -44.72 7.86 -6.28
C THR A 69 -45.00 7.23 -4.90
N GLN A 70 -45.97 7.77 -4.13
CA GLN A 70 -46.34 7.31 -2.79
C GLN A 70 -45.14 7.16 -1.83
N MET A 71 -44.15 8.07 -1.92
CA MET A 71 -42.90 7.93 -1.17
C MET A 71 -43.09 7.95 0.36
N HIS A 72 -44.17 8.55 0.84
CA HIS A 72 -44.50 8.63 2.27
C HIS A 72 -44.93 7.28 2.88
N GLU A 73 -45.36 6.31 2.06
CA GLU A 73 -45.75 4.98 2.54
C GLU A 73 -44.56 4.01 2.63
N ARG A 74 -43.44 4.33 1.96
CA ARG A 74 -42.23 3.50 1.94
C ARG A 74 -41.60 3.39 3.33
N GLU A 75 -41.14 2.19 3.67
CA GLU A 75 -40.46 1.91 4.94
C GLU A 75 -39.20 2.77 5.12
N GLU A 76 -38.46 3.07 4.04
CA GLU A 76 -37.29 3.96 4.08
C GLU A 76 -37.64 5.36 4.59
N PHE A 77 -38.78 5.92 4.13
CA PHE A 77 -39.23 7.25 4.57
C PHE A 77 -39.70 7.23 6.04
N LYS A 78 -40.41 6.17 6.44
CA LYS A 78 -40.84 6.00 7.85
C LYS A 78 -39.64 5.86 8.79
N SER A 79 -38.63 5.09 8.39
CA SER A 79 -37.36 4.95 9.11
C SER A 79 -36.63 6.29 9.22
N LEU A 80 -36.56 7.06 8.13
CA LEU A 80 -35.96 8.40 8.15
C LEU A 80 -36.68 9.34 9.12
N LYS A 81 -38.02 9.34 9.13
CA LYS A 81 -38.82 10.14 10.05
C LYS A 81 -38.58 9.75 11.51
N ALA A 82 -38.47 8.44 11.79
CA ALA A 82 -38.22 7.92 13.14
C ALA A 82 -36.88 8.38 13.73
N LEU A 83 -35.89 8.71 12.89
CA LEU A 83 -34.60 9.24 13.33
C LEU A 83 -34.70 10.66 13.92
N ASN A 84 -35.80 11.39 13.73
CA ASN A 84 -35.96 12.77 14.21
C ASN A 84 -34.76 13.66 13.79
N ILE A 85 -34.35 13.57 12.53
CA ILE A 85 -33.31 14.45 11.95
C ILE A 85 -33.81 15.89 11.89
N PHE A 86 -35.09 16.07 11.54
CA PHE A 86 -35.75 17.37 11.52
C PHE A 86 -37.13 17.28 12.18
N TYR A 87 -37.42 18.17 13.13
CA TYR A 87 -38.69 18.18 13.88
C TYR A 87 -39.04 19.59 14.39
N GLN A 88 -40.32 19.82 14.65
CA GLN A 88 -40.81 21.03 15.33
C GLN A 88 -40.97 20.75 16.82
N ALA A 89 -40.45 21.63 17.66
CA ALA A 89 -40.70 21.56 19.09
C ALA A 89 -40.47 22.93 19.77
N GLY A 90 -41.36 23.33 20.67
CA GLY A 90 -41.24 24.59 21.40
C GLY A 90 -41.45 25.85 20.56
N PHE A 91 -41.38 27.00 21.24
CA PHE A 91 -41.60 28.33 20.69
C PHE A 91 -40.53 29.32 21.15
N SER A 92 -40.20 30.30 20.30
CA SER A 92 -39.23 31.34 20.63
C SER A 92 -39.83 32.41 21.54
N LYS A 93 -38.98 33.07 22.33
CA LYS A 93 -39.38 34.16 23.23
C LYS A 93 -39.95 35.35 22.46
N GLN A 94 -39.34 35.64 21.31
CA GLN A 94 -39.68 36.82 20.53
C GLN A 94 -40.68 36.45 19.44
N GLY A 95 -41.96 36.70 19.71
CA GLY A 95 -43.04 36.54 18.72
C GLY A 95 -43.75 35.18 18.75
N ASP A 96 -43.43 34.32 19.72
CA ASP A 96 -44.05 33.00 19.91
C ASP A 96 -44.00 32.15 18.62
N TYR A 97 -42.85 32.21 17.93
CA TYR A 97 -42.66 31.52 16.66
C TYR A 97 -42.31 30.06 16.89
N PRO A 98 -42.89 29.11 16.13
CA PRO A 98 -42.54 27.71 16.23
C PRO A 98 -41.05 27.50 15.90
N VAL A 99 -40.36 26.75 16.77
CA VAL A 99 -38.94 26.43 16.59
C VAL A 99 -38.80 25.04 15.96
N PHE A 100 -37.98 24.96 14.91
CA PHE A 100 -37.61 23.71 14.25
C PHE A 100 -36.17 23.35 14.60
N TYR A 101 -35.88 22.07 14.71
CA TYR A 101 -34.55 21.54 15.01
C TYR A 101 -34.05 20.69 13.85
N TYR A 102 -32.83 20.94 13.39
CA TYR A 102 -32.09 20.06 12.48
C TYR A 102 -30.88 19.48 13.21
N ILE A 103 -30.83 18.16 13.37
CA ILE A 103 -29.75 17.44 14.07
C ILE A 103 -28.82 16.84 13.04
N ALA A 104 -27.74 17.55 12.70
CA ALA A 104 -26.88 17.23 11.56
C ALA A 104 -26.24 15.83 11.67
N ARG A 105 -25.76 15.44 12.85
CA ARG A 105 -25.13 14.13 13.09
C ARG A 105 -26.00 12.91 12.78
N ARG A 106 -27.34 13.07 12.79
CA ARG A 106 -28.29 11.98 12.53
C ARG A 106 -28.49 11.71 11.04
N PHE A 107 -28.05 12.61 10.16
CA PHE A 107 -28.07 12.40 8.72
C PHE A 107 -26.74 11.77 8.27
N LYS A 108 -26.79 10.63 7.58
CA LYS A 108 -25.61 9.94 7.05
C LYS A 108 -25.66 9.92 5.52
N VAL A 109 -24.75 10.61 4.85
CA VAL A 109 -24.81 10.92 3.40
C VAL A 109 -24.72 9.68 2.50
N ASN A 110 -24.04 8.62 2.97
CA ASN A 110 -23.85 7.38 2.21
C ASN A 110 -24.94 6.32 2.48
N GLU A 111 -25.73 6.50 3.53
CA GLU A 111 -26.76 5.54 3.95
C GLU A 111 -28.18 6.05 3.67
N MET A 112 -28.34 7.37 3.57
CA MET A 112 -29.66 8.01 3.51
C MET A 112 -29.89 8.72 2.19
N ASN A 113 -31.11 8.60 1.67
CA ASN A 113 -31.53 9.34 0.50
C ASN A 113 -31.84 10.80 0.85
N CYS A 114 -31.05 11.74 0.32
CA CYS A 114 -31.20 13.17 0.57
C CYS A 114 -32.55 13.72 0.07
N ASP A 115 -33.11 13.18 -1.02
CA ASP A 115 -34.39 13.62 -1.54
C ASP A 115 -35.53 13.29 -0.55
N LEU A 116 -35.45 12.16 0.16
CA LEU A 116 -36.41 11.81 1.22
C LEU A 116 -36.29 12.74 2.44
N LEU A 117 -35.07 13.19 2.77
CA LEU A 117 -34.86 14.17 3.83
C LEU A 117 -35.46 15.53 3.46
N ILE A 118 -35.21 16.02 2.24
CA ILE A 118 -35.80 17.27 1.74
C ILE A 118 -37.32 17.18 1.77
N TYR A 119 -37.89 16.05 1.33
CA TYR A 119 -39.33 15.84 1.38
C TYR A 119 -39.89 15.78 2.81
N HIS A 120 -39.19 15.13 3.75
CA HIS A 120 -39.56 15.14 5.17
C HIS A 120 -39.57 16.54 5.76
N VAL A 121 -38.55 17.36 5.47
CA VAL A 121 -38.49 18.76 5.91
C VAL A 121 -39.63 19.57 5.30
N LEU A 122 -39.90 19.40 4.01
CA LEU A 122 -41.01 20.07 3.32
C LEU A 122 -42.36 19.76 3.97
N LEU A 123 -42.66 18.48 4.21
CA LEU A 123 -43.90 18.05 4.85
C LEU A 123 -44.02 18.56 6.28
N THR A 124 -42.91 18.67 7.00
CA THR A 124 -42.87 19.16 8.38
C THR A 124 -43.12 20.67 8.45
N LEU A 125 -42.65 21.44 7.45
CA LEU A 125 -42.84 22.90 7.37
C LEU A 125 -44.15 23.32 6.69
N LYS A 126 -44.74 22.46 5.85
CA LYS A 126 -45.96 22.76 5.09
C LYS A 126 -47.14 23.31 5.93
N PRO A 127 -47.44 22.80 7.15
CA PRO A 127 -48.48 23.40 8.00
C PRO A 127 -48.21 24.84 8.43
N PHE A 128 -46.96 25.30 8.30
CA PHE A 128 -46.46 26.61 8.73
C PHE A 128 -46.05 27.52 7.55
N GLN A 129 -46.39 27.17 6.31
CA GLN A 129 -45.99 27.89 5.09
C GLN A 129 -46.30 29.40 5.06
N ASN A 130 -47.30 29.85 5.83
CA ASN A 130 -47.73 31.25 5.94
C ASN A 130 -47.46 31.85 7.34
N LYS A 131 -46.63 31.19 8.16
CA LYS A 131 -46.29 31.63 9.52
C LYS A 131 -44.78 31.84 9.65
N PRO A 132 -44.33 32.91 10.32
CA PRO A 132 -42.93 33.04 10.70
C PRO A 132 -42.48 31.88 11.59
N PHE A 133 -41.25 31.43 11.42
CA PHE A 133 -40.65 30.35 12.22
C PHE A 133 -39.15 30.58 12.43
N GLU A 134 -38.58 29.84 13.39
CA GLU A 134 -37.15 29.86 13.69
C GLU A 134 -36.55 28.46 13.56
N LEU A 135 -35.24 28.40 13.33
CA LEU A 135 -34.51 27.15 13.09
C LEU A 135 -33.31 27.06 14.04
N VAL A 136 -33.17 25.94 14.75
CA VAL A 136 -31.97 25.57 15.49
C VAL A 136 -31.28 24.43 14.74
N ILE A 137 -30.01 24.63 14.40
CA ILE A 137 -29.15 23.62 13.79
C ILE A 137 -28.14 23.15 14.82
N ASP A 138 -28.22 21.87 15.18
CA ASP A 138 -27.28 21.22 16.08
C ASP A 138 -26.18 20.51 15.27
N PHE A 139 -24.98 21.08 15.30
CA PHE A 139 -23.78 20.51 14.68
C PHE A 139 -22.94 19.65 15.63
N THR A 140 -23.43 19.36 16.83
CA THR A 140 -22.74 18.48 17.78
C THR A 140 -22.31 17.18 17.11
N HIS A 141 -21.00 16.91 17.11
CA HIS A 141 -20.40 15.70 16.53
C HIS A 141 -20.72 15.50 15.03
N THR A 142 -20.75 16.57 14.25
CA THR A 142 -20.91 16.47 12.79
C THR A 142 -19.55 16.19 12.15
N CYS A 143 -19.42 15.10 11.40
CA CYS A 143 -18.20 14.73 10.68
C CYS A 143 -18.42 14.68 9.15
N THR A 144 -17.42 14.16 8.43
CA THR A 144 -17.46 13.99 6.97
C THR A 144 -18.64 13.13 6.49
N ASP A 145 -19.08 12.16 7.28
CA ASP A 145 -20.22 11.29 6.96
C ASP A 145 -21.57 12.03 6.95
N ASN A 146 -21.65 13.16 7.63
CA ASN A 146 -22.88 13.95 7.75
C ASN A 146 -22.96 15.06 6.70
N ARG A 147 -21.87 15.29 5.96
CA ARG A 147 -21.75 16.39 5.01
C ARG A 147 -22.62 16.16 3.78
N PHE A 148 -23.43 17.16 3.41
CA PHE A 148 -24.08 17.17 2.11
C PHE A 148 -23.06 17.30 0.98
N LYS A 149 -23.18 16.44 -0.05
CA LYS A 149 -22.47 16.59 -1.32
C LYS A 149 -22.89 17.90 -2.00
N THR A 150 -22.02 18.48 -2.82
CA THR A 150 -22.28 19.74 -3.53
C THR A 150 -23.59 19.71 -4.32
N ASP A 151 -23.88 18.57 -4.97
CA ASP A 151 -25.11 18.36 -5.74
C ASP A 151 -26.36 18.26 -4.85
N TYR A 152 -26.22 17.85 -3.59
CA TYR A 152 -27.32 17.84 -2.63
C TYR A 152 -27.56 19.23 -2.05
N LEU A 153 -26.50 20.01 -1.82
CA LEU A 153 -26.64 21.41 -1.38
C LEU A 153 -27.40 22.24 -2.41
N SER A 154 -27.09 22.09 -3.71
CA SER A 154 -27.84 22.80 -4.76
C SER A 154 -29.32 22.38 -4.80
N LYS A 155 -29.64 21.10 -4.55
CA LYS A 155 -31.02 20.62 -4.45
C LYS A 155 -31.83 21.29 -3.33
N TRP A 156 -31.24 21.54 -2.16
CA TRP A 156 -31.95 22.25 -1.08
C TRP A 156 -32.45 23.63 -1.54
N PHE A 157 -31.66 24.35 -2.33
CA PHE A 157 -32.04 25.67 -2.82
C PHE A 157 -33.14 25.63 -3.90
N VAL A 158 -33.20 24.57 -4.70
CA VAL A 158 -34.16 24.42 -5.81
C VAL A 158 -35.50 23.81 -5.36
N CYS A 159 -35.44 22.80 -4.47
CA CYS A 159 -36.61 22.04 -4.05
C CYS A 159 -37.42 22.72 -2.95
N MET A 160 -36.86 23.70 -2.24
CA MET A 160 -37.54 24.38 -1.13
C MET A 160 -38.30 25.62 -1.63
N PRO A 161 -39.61 25.75 -1.35
CA PRO A 161 -40.38 26.93 -1.72
C PRO A 161 -39.82 28.26 -1.20
N GLU A 162 -39.88 29.32 -2.02
CA GLU A 162 -39.38 30.65 -1.66
C GLU A 162 -40.01 31.22 -0.39
N CYS A 163 -41.29 30.92 -0.14
CA CYS A 163 -42.02 31.38 1.03
C CYS A 163 -41.34 30.97 2.36
N PHE A 164 -40.69 29.81 2.43
CA PHE A 164 -40.01 29.38 3.66
C PHE A 164 -38.77 30.23 3.96
N TYR A 165 -38.04 30.69 2.94
CA TYR A 165 -36.88 31.58 3.15
C TYR A 165 -37.30 32.98 3.61
N HIS A 166 -38.48 33.44 3.20
CA HIS A 166 -39.06 34.71 3.65
C HIS A 166 -39.61 34.64 5.07
N HIS A 167 -40.19 33.51 5.47
CA HIS A 167 -40.78 33.33 6.80
C HIS A 167 -39.78 32.86 7.87
N LEU A 168 -38.61 32.35 7.49
CA LEU A 168 -37.52 32.08 8.43
C LEU A 168 -36.99 33.40 9.05
N GLN A 169 -37.32 33.62 10.33
CA GLN A 169 -36.93 34.82 11.06
C GLN A 169 -35.47 34.75 11.51
N GLN A 170 -35.12 33.66 12.18
CA GLN A 170 -33.81 33.49 12.78
C GLN A 170 -33.34 32.04 12.67
N CYS A 171 -32.04 31.85 12.41
CA CYS A 171 -31.39 30.55 12.44
C CYS A 171 -30.27 30.56 13.49
N TYR A 172 -30.32 29.63 14.43
CA TYR A 172 -29.35 29.44 15.50
C TYR A 172 -28.46 28.24 15.19
N ILE A 173 -27.16 28.42 15.23
CA ILE A 173 -26.19 27.35 15.00
C ILE A 173 -25.50 27.01 16.31
N TYR A 174 -25.67 25.78 16.77
CA TYR A 174 -25.08 25.26 18.00
C TYR A 174 -23.94 24.27 17.71
N ASN A 175 -22.88 24.31 18.52
CA ASN A 175 -21.68 23.47 18.37
C ASN A 175 -21.12 23.46 16.94
N CYS A 176 -20.93 24.65 16.38
CA CYS A 176 -20.46 24.81 15.02
C CYS A 176 -19.01 24.30 14.86
N ASN A 177 -18.80 23.48 13.84
CA ASN A 177 -17.51 23.27 13.21
C ASN A 177 -17.44 24.10 11.90
N SER A 178 -16.27 24.27 11.28
CA SER A 178 -15.96 25.32 10.27
C SER A 178 -16.89 25.51 9.03
N TRP A 179 -18.17 25.94 9.14
CA TRP A 179 -19.14 25.91 8.01
C TRP A 179 -20.30 26.95 8.02
N GLY A 180 -20.61 27.53 6.83
CA GLY A 180 -21.97 27.73 6.17
C GLY A 180 -23.14 28.75 6.50
N SER A 181 -23.23 29.95 5.85
CA SER A 181 -24.33 31.00 5.65
C SER A 181 -24.50 32.36 6.44
N ARG A 182 -25.52 33.21 6.11
CA ARG A 182 -25.60 34.69 6.37
C ARG A 182 -26.85 35.24 7.13
N LYS A 183 -27.71 34.40 7.70
CA LYS A 183 -28.79 34.81 8.64
C LYS A 183 -28.66 34.07 9.98
N LEU A 184 -27.43 34.00 10.46
CA LEU A 184 -27.03 33.03 11.46
C LEU A 184 -26.64 33.70 12.77
N VAL A 185 -27.20 33.20 13.86
CA VAL A 185 -26.72 33.46 15.21
C VAL A 185 -25.98 32.23 15.66
N PHE A 186 -24.66 32.35 15.79
CA PHE A 186 -23.83 31.29 16.35
C PHE A 186 -23.93 31.33 17.87
N ILE A 187 -24.32 30.19 18.43
CA ILE A 187 -24.52 29.97 19.85
C ILE A 187 -23.22 29.39 20.41
N ASP A 188 -22.46 30.23 21.11
CA ASP A 188 -21.15 29.89 21.67
C ASP A 188 -21.25 28.96 22.89
N HIS A 189 -22.39 29.00 23.61
CA HIS A 189 -22.70 28.17 24.78
C HIS A 189 -24.22 28.03 24.89
N ILE A 190 -24.75 26.91 25.40
CA ILE A 190 -26.20 26.70 25.50
C ILE A 190 -26.93 27.84 26.22
N THR A 191 -26.27 28.47 27.19
CA THR A 191 -26.83 29.57 28.00
C THR A 191 -27.22 30.77 27.14
N LYS A 192 -26.55 30.98 26.01
CA LYS A 192 -26.88 32.03 25.04
C LYS A 192 -28.15 31.71 24.25
N LEU A 193 -28.49 30.42 24.07
CA LEU A 193 -29.77 30.03 23.48
C LEU A 193 -30.95 30.43 24.40
N ASN A 194 -30.72 30.50 25.71
CA ASN A 194 -31.71 30.95 26.69
C ASN A 194 -32.13 32.41 26.47
N GLU A 195 -31.34 33.23 25.76
CA GLU A 195 -31.72 34.60 25.42
C GLU A 195 -32.87 34.63 24.39
N PHE A 196 -33.00 33.57 23.58
CA PHE A 196 -33.93 33.49 22.46
C PHE A 196 -35.08 32.50 22.68
N ILE A 197 -34.86 31.42 23.43
CA ILE A 197 -35.84 30.35 23.69
C ILE A 197 -35.87 30.05 25.19
N GLU A 198 -37.04 29.96 25.81
CA GLU A 198 -37.17 29.57 27.23
C GLU A 198 -36.68 28.14 27.47
N LEU A 199 -36.11 27.88 28.66
CA LEU A 199 -35.45 26.61 28.99
C LEU A 199 -36.38 25.39 28.85
N ASP A 200 -37.66 25.53 29.20
CA ASP A 200 -38.68 24.49 29.06
C ASP A 200 -39.11 24.25 27.60
N GLN A 201 -38.99 25.30 26.77
CA GLN A 201 -39.27 25.27 25.33
C GLN A 201 -38.11 24.75 24.49
N GLN A 202 -36.88 24.73 25.02
CA GLN A 202 -35.72 24.17 24.30
C GLN A 202 -35.80 22.63 24.24
N LYS A 203 -35.67 22.09 23.02
CA LYS A 203 -35.74 20.64 22.77
C LYS A 203 -34.56 20.13 21.93
N LEU A 204 -33.35 20.48 22.33
CA LEU A 204 -32.14 19.84 21.82
C LEU A 204 -32.07 18.37 22.27
N PRO A 205 -31.36 17.49 21.53
CA PRO A 205 -31.20 16.09 21.92
C PRO A 205 -30.57 15.97 23.31
N GLY A 206 -31.08 15.05 24.15
CA GLY A 206 -30.53 14.83 25.50
C GLY A 206 -29.02 14.54 25.52
N HIS A 207 -28.53 13.80 24.52
CA HIS A 207 -27.09 13.54 24.33
C HIS A 207 -26.25 14.79 24.00
N THR A 208 -26.87 15.85 23.47
CA THR A 208 -26.19 17.13 23.23
C THR A 208 -26.09 17.92 24.53
N LEU A 209 -27.15 17.90 25.35
CA LEU A 209 -27.18 18.57 26.66
C LEU A 209 -26.25 17.91 27.68
N SER A 210 -26.18 16.57 27.69
CA SER A 210 -25.31 15.81 28.62
C SER A 210 -23.82 16.05 28.40
N LEU A 211 -23.41 16.65 27.28
CA LEU A 211 -22.01 17.02 27.05
C LEU A 211 -21.58 18.21 27.92
N GLU A 212 -22.49 19.01 28.46
CA GLU A 212 -22.13 20.13 29.33
C GLU A 212 -22.03 19.77 30.82
N GLU A 213 -22.36 18.53 31.19
CA GLU A 213 -22.38 18.05 32.58
C GLU A 213 -21.02 17.46 33.00
N ASP A 214 -20.62 17.69 34.26
CA ASP A 214 -19.43 17.10 34.91
C ASP A 214 -18.10 17.22 34.14
N LEU A 215 -17.84 18.39 33.53
CA LEU A 215 -16.65 18.64 32.74
C LEU A 215 -15.41 19.00 33.57
N LYS A 216 -14.30 18.28 33.38
CA LYS A 216 -12.95 18.72 33.78
C LYS A 216 -12.37 19.58 32.66
N VAL A 217 -12.11 20.86 32.94
CA VAL A 217 -11.65 21.82 31.92
C VAL A 217 -10.17 22.15 32.10
N PHE A 218 -9.39 21.92 31.05
CA PHE A 218 -7.99 22.26 30.94
C PHE A 218 -7.83 23.42 29.96
N ASN A 219 -7.47 24.60 30.47
CA ASN A 219 -7.37 25.82 29.67
C ASN A 219 -5.95 26.06 29.16
N ASN A 220 -5.82 26.83 28.07
CA ASN A 220 -4.52 27.21 27.49
C ASN A 220 -3.70 26.05 26.92
N ALA A 221 -4.34 24.98 26.46
CA ALA A 221 -3.66 23.96 25.67
C ALA A 221 -3.37 24.49 24.25
N LEU A 222 -2.33 23.97 23.61
CA LEU A 222 -1.96 24.32 22.24
C LEU A 222 -2.18 23.11 21.33
N LYS A 223 -3.13 23.19 20.40
CA LYS A 223 -3.35 22.18 19.35
C LYS A 223 -2.33 22.42 18.23
N LEU A 224 -1.44 21.46 18.02
CA LEU A 224 -0.40 21.54 16.99
C LEU A 224 -0.99 21.21 15.62
N SER A 225 -0.73 22.07 14.64
CA SER A 225 -1.10 21.86 13.24
C SER A 225 -0.19 22.71 12.34
N HIS A 226 -0.55 22.95 11.07
CA HIS A 226 0.15 23.96 10.25
C HIS A 226 0.16 25.36 10.89
N LYS A 227 -0.84 25.65 11.73
CA LYS A 227 -0.87 26.84 12.58
C LYS A 227 -1.35 26.46 13.97
N ASP A 228 -0.46 26.58 14.95
CA ASP A 228 -0.78 26.27 16.33
C ASP A 228 -1.94 27.12 16.83
N THR A 229 -2.92 26.45 17.45
CA THR A 229 -4.17 27.08 17.89
C THR A 229 -4.35 26.86 19.38
N LYS A 230 -4.63 27.93 20.12
CA LYS A 230 -4.95 27.82 21.54
C LYS A 230 -6.35 27.24 21.71
N VAL A 231 -6.47 26.23 22.55
CA VAL A 231 -7.71 25.49 22.80
C VAL A 231 -7.90 25.26 24.30
N ALA A 232 -9.14 25.00 24.70
CA ALA A 232 -9.51 24.44 25.98
C ALA A 232 -9.97 23.00 25.77
N ILE A 233 -9.36 22.05 26.51
CA ILE A 233 -9.70 20.63 26.46
C ILE A 233 -10.64 20.35 27.63
N LYS A 234 -11.87 19.93 27.35
CA LYS A 234 -12.89 19.61 28.35
C LYS A 234 -13.14 18.10 28.32
N VAL A 235 -12.83 17.41 29.40
CA VAL A 235 -13.04 15.96 29.53
C VAL A 235 -14.30 15.73 30.35
N GLY A 236 -15.37 15.27 29.69
CA GLY A 236 -16.62 14.89 30.33
C GLY A 236 -16.75 13.38 30.51
N PRO A 237 -17.87 12.89 31.07
CA PRO A 237 -18.03 11.46 31.35
C PRO A 237 -18.02 10.56 30.10
N GLN A 238 -18.48 11.06 28.95
CA GLN A 238 -18.68 10.26 27.72
C GLN A 238 -17.87 10.73 26.52
N ALA A 239 -17.27 11.92 26.59
CA ALA A 239 -16.63 12.56 25.45
C ALA A 239 -15.60 13.60 25.89
N ILE A 240 -14.68 13.91 24.98
CA ILE A 240 -13.75 15.03 25.07
C ILE A 240 -14.26 16.13 24.14
N GLN A 241 -14.17 17.37 24.59
CA GLN A 241 -14.44 18.55 23.76
C GLN A 241 -13.18 19.40 23.65
N VAL A 242 -12.81 19.78 22.44
CA VAL A 242 -11.70 20.68 22.15
C VAL A 242 -12.29 21.98 21.62
N THR A 243 -12.42 22.96 22.52
CA THR A 243 -12.98 24.27 22.18
C THR A 243 -11.87 25.24 21.82
N SER A 244 -11.94 25.91 20.67
CA SER A 244 -11.00 26.97 20.29
C SER A 244 -11.08 28.15 21.26
N SER A 245 -9.94 28.68 21.70
CA SER A 245 -9.87 29.87 22.54
C SER A 245 -9.98 31.17 21.74
N GLU A 246 -9.69 31.11 20.43
CA GLU A 246 -9.82 32.25 19.51
C GLU A 246 -11.02 32.04 18.58
N LYS A 247 -11.73 33.13 18.28
CA LYS A 247 -12.87 33.09 17.37
C LYS A 247 -12.41 33.05 15.92
N THR A 248 -12.83 32.03 15.19
CA THR A 248 -12.56 31.85 13.76
C THR A 248 -13.65 32.51 12.93
N LYS A 249 -13.28 33.08 11.77
CA LYS A 249 -14.28 33.63 10.82
C LYS A 249 -14.94 32.49 10.06
N VAL A 250 -16.16 32.15 10.45
CA VAL A 250 -17.04 31.23 9.71
C VAL A 250 -18.08 32.10 9.01
N LEU A 251 -17.96 32.21 7.68
CA LEU A 251 -18.87 32.97 6.79
C LEU A 251 -18.96 34.47 7.08
N GLY A 252 -17.87 35.02 7.61
CA GLY A 252 -17.82 36.41 8.04
C GLY A 252 -18.27 36.65 9.49
N HIS A 253 -18.82 35.64 10.17
CA HIS A 253 -19.12 35.70 11.61
C HIS A 253 -17.94 35.16 12.43
N SER A 254 -17.68 35.79 13.58
CA SER A 254 -16.60 35.39 14.49
C SER A 254 -17.16 34.41 15.53
N VAL A 255 -16.72 33.14 15.47
CA VAL A 255 -17.35 32.00 16.18
C VAL A 255 -16.30 31.17 16.91
N LEU A 256 -16.62 30.67 18.11
CA LEU A 256 -15.80 29.66 18.78
C LEU A 256 -16.15 28.27 18.23
N LEU A 257 -15.14 27.54 17.76
CA LEU A 257 -15.32 26.17 17.29
C LEU A 257 -15.23 25.19 18.46
N ASN A 258 -16.06 24.15 18.45
CA ASN A 258 -16.07 23.11 19.47
C ASN A 258 -16.07 21.72 18.81
N ASP A 259 -14.90 21.07 18.81
CA ASP A 259 -14.76 19.71 18.31
C ASP A 259 -15.14 18.73 19.43
N VAL A 260 -16.01 17.76 19.17
CA VAL A 260 -16.45 16.76 20.15
C VAL A 260 -15.98 15.39 19.69
N TYR A 261 -15.38 14.62 20.59
CA TYR A 261 -14.88 13.26 20.33
C TYR A 261 -15.41 12.31 21.40
N TYR A 262 -16.17 11.28 21.01
CA TYR A 262 -16.73 10.33 21.97
C TYR A 262 -15.66 9.33 22.43
N ALA A 263 -15.80 8.79 23.66
CA ALA A 263 -14.86 7.80 24.20
C ALA A 263 -14.72 6.55 23.29
N SER A 264 -15.78 6.20 22.56
CA SER A 264 -15.80 5.11 21.57
C SER A 264 -14.88 5.32 20.36
N GLU A 265 -14.49 6.56 20.10
CA GLU A 265 -13.73 6.96 18.92
C GLU A 265 -12.24 7.15 19.24
N ILE A 266 -11.87 7.05 20.52
CA ILE A 266 -10.49 7.25 20.96
C ILE A 266 -9.76 5.91 20.83
N GLU A 267 -8.98 5.76 19.77
CA GLU A 267 -8.19 4.55 19.49
C GLU A 267 -6.92 4.47 20.31
N GLU A 268 -6.29 5.62 20.59
CA GLU A 268 -5.06 5.70 21.38
C GLU A 268 -4.88 7.08 21.99
N VAL A 269 -4.25 7.13 23.17
CA VAL A 269 -3.76 8.36 23.79
C VAL A 269 -2.35 8.09 24.29
N CYS A 270 -1.37 8.87 23.81
CA CYS A 270 0.04 8.68 24.13
C CYS A 270 0.62 9.98 24.71
N LEU A 271 1.29 9.88 25.85
CA LEU A 271 2.17 10.94 26.32
C LEU A 271 3.46 10.87 25.50
N VAL A 272 3.82 11.96 24.83
CA VAL A 272 5.05 12.06 24.02
C VAL A 272 6.20 12.53 24.91
N ASP A 273 5.97 13.62 25.65
CA ASP A 273 6.89 14.25 26.62
C ASP A 273 6.07 14.83 27.79
N ASP A 274 6.72 15.32 28.86
CA ASP A 274 6.07 15.91 30.04
C ASP A 274 5.03 17.01 29.71
N ASN A 275 5.21 17.73 28.60
CA ASN A 275 4.35 18.82 28.17
C ASN A 275 3.59 18.54 26.86
N GLN A 276 3.67 17.33 26.29
CA GLN A 276 3.03 17.02 25.01
C GLN A 276 2.38 15.64 24.99
N PHE A 277 1.17 15.55 24.45
CA PHE A 277 0.49 14.28 24.21
C PHE A 277 -0.18 14.24 22.83
N THR A 278 -0.39 13.03 22.32
CA THR A 278 -1.09 12.76 21.07
C THR A 278 -2.35 11.94 21.33
N LEU A 279 -3.36 12.15 20.50
CA LEU A 279 -4.64 11.45 20.57
C LEU A 279 -5.03 10.96 19.17
N THR A 280 -5.19 9.65 19.04
CA THR A 280 -5.60 8.99 17.81
C THR A 280 -7.11 8.78 17.85
N ILE A 281 -7.84 9.42 16.91
CA ILE A 281 -9.29 9.32 16.77
C ILE A 281 -9.64 8.49 15.55
N ALA A 282 -10.59 7.56 15.70
CA ALA A 282 -11.19 6.81 14.62
C ALA A 282 -11.83 7.76 13.60
N ASN A 283 -11.51 7.58 12.31
CA ASN A 283 -11.98 8.38 11.16
C ASN A 283 -11.37 9.78 11.01
N GLU A 284 -10.34 10.14 11.79
CA GLU A 284 -9.49 11.31 11.51
C GLU A 284 -8.29 10.93 10.63
N THR A 285 -7.78 11.88 9.84
CA THR A 285 -6.68 11.61 8.87
C THR A 285 -5.30 11.40 9.52
N GLY A 286 -5.19 11.60 10.83
CA GLY A 286 -3.96 11.46 11.60
C GLY A 286 -4.15 11.80 13.09
N PRO A 287 -3.12 11.58 13.93
CA PRO A 287 -3.19 11.87 15.36
C PRO A 287 -3.26 13.37 15.64
N LEU A 288 -4.06 13.75 16.64
CA LEU A 288 -4.15 15.11 17.16
C LEU A 288 -3.07 15.33 18.22
N SER A 289 -2.20 16.31 18.04
CA SER A 289 -1.11 16.62 18.97
C SER A 289 -1.42 17.87 19.80
N PHE A 290 -1.20 17.80 21.11
CA PHE A 290 -1.47 18.89 22.05
C PHE A 290 -0.30 19.14 23.00
N ILE A 291 -0.03 20.41 23.30
CA ILE A 291 0.92 20.84 24.34
C ILE A 291 0.16 21.46 25.52
N HIS A 292 0.45 21.02 26.74
CA HIS A 292 -0.12 21.55 27.98
C HIS A 292 0.81 21.25 29.18
N ASN A 293 0.78 22.08 30.23
CA ASN A 293 1.65 21.88 31.40
C ASN A 293 1.20 20.71 32.32
N ASP A 294 -0.06 20.28 32.18
CA ASP A 294 -0.68 19.18 32.94
C ASP A 294 -1.02 17.98 32.02
N CYS A 295 -0.14 17.63 31.09
CA CYS A 295 -0.40 16.54 30.14
C CYS A 295 -0.72 15.21 30.83
N ASP A 296 -0.01 14.86 31.91
CA ASP A 296 -0.28 13.65 32.69
C ASP A 296 -1.73 13.58 33.18
N ASN A 297 -2.24 14.67 33.78
CA ASN A 297 -3.60 14.73 34.31
C ASN A 297 -4.65 14.65 33.19
N ILE A 298 -4.37 15.26 32.03
CA ILE A 298 -5.24 15.20 30.84
C ILE A 298 -5.28 13.77 30.31
N VAL A 299 -4.13 13.16 30.05
CA VAL A 299 -4.01 11.80 29.53
C VAL A 299 -4.69 10.80 30.48
N GLN A 300 -4.47 10.90 31.79
CA GLN A 300 -5.14 10.04 32.77
C GLN A 300 -6.67 10.21 32.76
N ALA A 301 -7.18 11.45 32.63
CA ALA A 301 -8.62 11.68 32.51
C ALA A 301 -9.20 11.06 31.23
N ILE A 302 -8.45 11.10 30.12
CA ILE A 302 -8.85 10.53 28.83
C ILE A 302 -8.82 8.99 28.85
N ILE A 303 -7.76 8.39 29.42
CA ILE A 303 -7.67 6.94 29.64
C ILE A 303 -8.85 6.48 30.51
N HIS A 304 -9.16 7.21 31.58
CA HIS A 304 -10.25 6.86 32.47
C HIS A 304 -11.61 6.77 31.76
N ILE A 305 -11.96 7.74 30.91
CA ILE A 305 -13.25 7.72 30.20
C ILE A 305 -13.29 6.59 29.15
N ARG A 306 -12.16 6.28 28.52
CA ARG A 306 -12.04 5.19 27.55
C ARG A 306 -12.18 3.83 28.23
N THR A 307 -11.40 3.56 29.27
CA THR A 307 -11.48 2.29 30.01
C THR A 307 -12.86 2.10 30.62
N ARG A 308 -13.50 3.17 31.12
CA ARG A 308 -14.88 3.10 31.62
C ARG A 308 -15.88 2.73 30.51
N TRP A 309 -15.70 3.26 29.30
CA TRP A 309 -16.52 2.89 28.15
C TRP A 309 -16.26 1.44 27.72
N GLU A 310 -15.00 1.00 27.66
CA GLU A 310 -14.62 -0.39 27.34
C GLU A 310 -15.22 -1.39 28.34
N LEU A 311 -15.19 -1.08 29.64
CA LEU A 311 -15.81 -1.91 30.68
C LEU A 311 -17.36 -1.88 30.67
N ALA A 312 -17.96 -0.84 30.07
CA ALA A 312 -19.41 -0.70 29.94
C ALA A 312 -19.97 -1.36 28.67
N GLN A 313 -19.09 -1.81 27.77
CA GLN A 313 -19.47 -2.63 26.62
C GLN A 313 -19.96 -4.00 27.13
N PRO A 314 -21.14 -4.49 26.70
CA PRO A 314 -21.48 -5.90 26.87
C PRO A 314 -20.40 -6.75 26.21
N GLU A 315 -19.88 -7.79 26.89
CA GLU A 315 -18.95 -8.77 26.28
C GLU A 315 -19.46 -9.16 24.89
N ASN A 316 -18.74 -8.73 23.85
CA ASN A 316 -18.96 -8.99 22.42
C ASN A 316 -20.30 -9.67 22.06
N ILE A 317 -21.37 -8.88 21.92
CA ILE A 317 -22.45 -9.29 21.02
C ILE A 317 -21.83 -9.28 19.63
N GLN A 318 -21.41 -10.44 19.14
CA GLN A 318 -21.14 -10.63 17.72
C GLN A 318 -22.41 -10.21 16.98
N ILE A 319 -22.40 -9.00 16.42
CA ILE A 319 -23.40 -8.60 15.44
C ILE A 319 -23.14 -9.54 14.25
N HIS A 320 -23.82 -10.67 14.21
CA HIS A 320 -23.82 -11.51 13.03
C HIS A 320 -24.28 -10.62 11.88
N ASN A 321 -23.39 -10.38 10.92
CA ASN A 321 -23.75 -9.74 9.67
C ASN A 321 -24.98 -10.47 9.14
N LYS A 322 -26.07 -9.74 8.88
CA LYS A 322 -27.28 -10.33 8.29
C LYS A 322 -26.86 -11.13 7.05
N ILE A 323 -26.98 -12.45 7.12
CA ILE A 323 -26.64 -13.34 6.01
C ILE A 323 -27.52 -12.94 4.83
N ARG A 324 -26.92 -12.44 3.76
CA ARG A 324 -27.69 -12.08 2.56
C ARG A 324 -28.11 -13.37 1.87
N PRO A 325 -29.29 -13.44 1.25
CA PRO A 325 -29.78 -14.68 0.62
C PRO A 325 -28.81 -15.35 -0.35
N LYS A 326 -27.96 -14.55 -1.02
CA LYS A 326 -26.91 -15.05 -1.93
C LYS A 326 -25.75 -15.75 -1.20
N ASP A 327 -25.41 -15.32 0.02
CA ASP A 327 -24.27 -15.83 0.80
C ASP A 327 -24.63 -17.12 1.57
N VAL A 328 -25.94 -17.40 1.73
CA VAL A 328 -26.49 -18.53 2.50
C VAL A 328 -25.88 -19.89 2.13
N PRO A 329 -25.73 -20.27 0.83
CA PRO A 329 -25.22 -21.60 0.49
C PRO A 329 -23.76 -21.78 0.92
N GLY A 330 -22.91 -20.76 0.74
CA GLY A 330 -21.50 -20.80 1.15
C GLY A 330 -21.34 -20.88 2.67
N THR A 331 -22.06 -20.04 3.41
CA THR A 331 -22.06 -20.03 4.88
C THR A 331 -22.51 -21.37 5.46
N LEU A 332 -23.67 -21.88 5.01
CA LEU A 332 -24.20 -23.14 5.52
C LEU A 332 -23.33 -24.34 5.14
N LEU A 333 -22.69 -24.31 3.97
CA LEU A 333 -21.76 -25.35 3.56
C LEU A 333 -20.52 -25.38 4.46
N ASN A 334 -19.96 -24.23 4.82
CA ASN A 334 -18.84 -24.15 5.76
C ASN A 334 -19.25 -24.69 7.15
N ILE A 335 -20.42 -24.28 7.65
CA ILE A 335 -20.97 -24.77 8.92
C ILE A 335 -21.10 -26.30 8.89
N ALA A 336 -21.63 -26.87 7.81
CA ALA A 336 -21.77 -28.32 7.68
C ALA A 336 -20.40 -29.04 7.65
N LEU A 337 -19.45 -28.58 6.83
CA LEU A 337 -18.14 -29.22 6.70
C LEU A 337 -17.28 -29.11 7.96
N LEU A 338 -17.30 -27.98 8.65
CA LEU A 338 -16.57 -27.76 9.89
C LEU A 338 -17.14 -28.63 11.02
N ASN A 339 -18.46 -28.64 11.21
CA ASN A 339 -19.11 -29.38 12.29
C ASN A 339 -19.12 -30.90 12.08
N LEU A 340 -18.93 -31.38 10.85
CA LEU A 340 -18.64 -32.79 10.58
C LEU A 340 -17.34 -33.26 11.26
N GLY A 341 -16.42 -32.35 11.58
CA GLY A 341 -15.20 -32.64 12.33
C GLY A 341 -15.32 -32.56 13.85
N SER A 342 -16.51 -32.25 14.40
CA SER A 342 -16.69 -32.09 15.85
C SER A 342 -16.47 -33.39 16.62
N LEU A 343 -15.99 -33.31 17.86
CA LEU A 343 -15.93 -34.45 18.77
C LEU A 343 -17.33 -34.96 19.17
N ASP A 344 -18.34 -34.10 19.14
CA ASP A 344 -19.73 -34.45 19.46
C ASP A 344 -20.38 -35.27 18.32
N PRO A 345 -20.75 -36.54 18.56
CA PRO A 345 -21.44 -37.36 17.57
C PRO A 345 -22.77 -36.78 17.10
N SER A 346 -23.52 -36.10 17.99
CA SER A 346 -24.83 -35.54 17.66
C SER A 346 -24.71 -34.38 16.68
N LEU A 347 -23.73 -33.50 16.91
CA LEU A 347 -23.40 -32.39 16.03
C LEU A 347 -22.93 -32.86 14.66
N ARG A 348 -22.14 -33.94 14.60
CA ARG A 348 -21.73 -34.54 13.32
C ARG A 348 -22.90 -35.08 12.51
N SER A 349 -23.82 -35.81 13.14
CA SER A 349 -25.03 -36.31 12.46
C SER A 349 -25.93 -35.15 12.00
N ALA A 350 -26.07 -34.09 12.81
CA ALA A 350 -26.81 -32.89 12.42
C ALA A 350 -26.14 -32.16 11.23
N ALA A 351 -24.82 -32.03 11.24
CA ALA A 351 -24.04 -31.41 10.17
C ALA A 351 -24.12 -32.21 8.86
N TYR A 352 -24.12 -33.54 8.92
CA TYR A 352 -24.35 -34.39 7.75
C TYR A 352 -25.75 -34.21 7.16
N ASN A 353 -26.77 -34.19 8.01
CA ASN A 353 -28.15 -33.97 7.56
C ASN A 353 -28.31 -32.56 6.97
N LEU A 354 -27.66 -31.56 7.55
CA LEU A 354 -27.58 -30.22 6.97
C LEU A 354 -26.93 -30.27 5.58
N LEU A 355 -25.80 -30.97 5.42
CA LEU A 355 -25.15 -31.13 4.12
C LEU A 355 -26.08 -31.80 3.09
N CYS A 356 -26.80 -32.86 3.47
CA CYS A 356 -27.82 -33.49 2.62
C CYS A 356 -28.90 -32.48 2.21
N ALA A 357 -29.48 -31.77 3.17
CA ALA A 357 -30.51 -30.77 2.93
C ALA A 357 -30.03 -29.64 2.01
N LEU A 358 -28.79 -29.15 2.19
CA LEU A 358 -28.18 -28.14 1.34
C LEU A 358 -28.05 -28.62 -0.10
N THR A 359 -27.56 -29.85 -0.29
CA THR A 359 -27.39 -30.41 -1.63
C THR A 359 -28.72 -30.59 -2.37
N GLN A 360 -29.79 -30.97 -1.66
CA GLN A 360 -31.12 -31.09 -2.24
C GLN A 360 -31.76 -29.73 -2.51
N THR A 361 -31.63 -28.78 -1.57
CA THR A 361 -32.29 -27.47 -1.64
C THR A 361 -31.68 -26.58 -2.72
N PHE A 362 -30.35 -26.59 -2.85
CA PHE A 362 -29.62 -25.75 -3.81
C PHE A 362 -29.19 -26.52 -5.07
N ASP A 363 -29.66 -27.76 -5.25
CA ASP A 363 -29.33 -28.65 -6.39
C ASP A 363 -27.81 -28.80 -6.62
N LEU A 364 -27.04 -28.92 -5.53
CA LEU A 364 -25.59 -29.08 -5.59
C LEU A 364 -25.26 -30.50 -6.08
N ARG A 365 -24.46 -30.61 -7.13
CA ARG A 365 -24.30 -31.86 -7.90
C ARG A 365 -23.41 -32.92 -7.25
N ILE A 366 -23.73 -33.40 -6.05
CA ILE A 366 -22.98 -34.47 -5.37
C ILE A 366 -23.67 -35.83 -5.61
N GLU A 367 -23.45 -36.42 -6.79
CA GLU A 367 -24.10 -37.68 -7.16
C GLU A 367 -23.67 -38.86 -6.27
N GLY A 368 -24.66 -39.55 -5.67
CA GLY A 368 -24.54 -40.91 -5.13
C GLY A 368 -23.75 -41.09 -3.82
N GLN A 369 -23.41 -40.00 -3.10
CA GLN A 369 -22.59 -40.08 -1.88
C GLN A 369 -23.28 -39.62 -0.59
N LEU A 370 -24.41 -38.92 -0.71
CA LEU A 370 -25.15 -38.38 0.41
C LEU A 370 -26.55 -38.96 0.41
N LEU A 371 -26.96 -39.51 1.54
CA LEU A 371 -28.30 -40.04 1.73
C LEU A 371 -28.79 -39.66 3.11
N GLU A 372 -29.89 -38.92 3.17
CA GLU A 372 -30.53 -38.60 4.44
C GLU A 372 -31.14 -39.86 5.05
N SER A 373 -30.75 -40.19 6.29
CA SER A 373 -31.23 -41.38 6.99
C SER A 373 -31.22 -41.16 8.50
N SER A 374 -32.29 -41.59 9.17
CA SER A 374 -32.36 -41.60 10.63
C SER A 374 -31.48 -42.73 11.20
N GLY A 375 -30.40 -42.38 11.91
CA GLY A 375 -29.52 -43.34 12.60
C GLY A 375 -28.15 -43.56 11.95
N LEU A 376 -27.69 -42.66 11.08
CA LEU A 376 -26.34 -42.73 10.51
C LEU A 376 -25.27 -42.51 11.60
N CYS A 377 -24.36 -43.48 11.74
CA CYS A 377 -23.25 -43.42 12.69
C CYS A 377 -21.98 -42.87 12.01
N ILE A 378 -21.69 -41.59 12.22
CA ILE A 378 -20.50 -40.96 11.63
C ILE A 378 -19.31 -41.18 12.58
N PRO A 379 -18.16 -41.69 12.11
CA PRO A 379 -16.94 -41.86 12.92
C PRO A 379 -16.19 -40.54 13.12
N SER A 380 -15.46 -40.40 14.23
CA SER A 380 -14.76 -39.13 14.58
C SER A 380 -13.65 -38.79 13.59
N ASN A 381 -13.00 -39.81 13.02
CA ASN A 381 -12.05 -39.66 11.93
C ASN A 381 -12.76 -39.79 10.57
N ASN A 382 -13.41 -38.72 10.13
CA ASN A 382 -14.08 -38.63 8.83
C ASN A 382 -13.45 -37.58 7.89
N THR A 383 -12.25 -37.10 8.20
CA THR A 383 -11.54 -36.06 7.43
C THR A 383 -11.41 -36.39 5.94
N ILE A 384 -11.15 -37.65 5.58
CA ILE A 384 -11.05 -38.09 4.17
C ILE A 384 -12.37 -37.87 3.43
N PHE A 385 -13.49 -38.17 4.09
CA PHE A 385 -14.82 -37.95 3.52
C PHE A 385 -15.08 -36.45 3.30
N ILE A 386 -14.81 -35.61 4.30
CA ILE A 386 -14.99 -34.15 4.22
C ILE A 386 -14.16 -33.56 3.07
N LYS A 387 -12.88 -33.95 2.95
CA LYS A 387 -12.00 -33.52 1.85
C LYS A 387 -12.54 -33.92 0.48
N CYS A 388 -12.99 -35.16 0.33
CA CYS A 388 -13.53 -35.68 -0.94
C CYS A 388 -14.80 -34.93 -1.36
N ILE A 389 -15.69 -34.66 -0.42
CA ILE A 389 -16.91 -33.86 -0.67
C ILE A 389 -16.56 -32.43 -1.08
N SER A 390 -15.68 -31.76 -0.32
CA SER A 390 -15.26 -30.39 -0.64
C SER A 390 -14.61 -30.28 -2.02
N GLU A 391 -13.78 -31.26 -2.39
CA GLU A 391 -13.14 -31.30 -3.71
C GLU A 391 -14.15 -31.43 -4.86
N LYS A 392 -15.16 -32.30 -4.71
CA LYS A 392 -16.24 -32.43 -5.70
C LYS A 392 -17.07 -31.16 -5.82
N LEU A 393 -17.38 -30.53 -4.70
CA LEU A 393 -18.12 -29.26 -4.67
C LEU A 393 -17.32 -28.13 -5.31
N ALA A 394 -16.02 -28.00 -5.01
CA ALA A 394 -15.17 -27.01 -5.63
C ALA A 394 -15.10 -27.20 -7.16
N GLN A 395 -15.09 -28.44 -7.65
CA GLN A 395 -15.08 -28.73 -9.09
C GLN A 395 -16.41 -28.43 -9.78
N LYS A 396 -17.54 -28.84 -9.18
CA LYS A 396 -18.86 -28.78 -9.79
C LYS A 396 -19.58 -27.44 -9.55
N GLU A 397 -19.34 -26.79 -8.42
CA GLU A 397 -20.01 -25.55 -7.99
C GLU A 397 -19.03 -24.38 -7.77
N PRO A 398 -18.20 -24.03 -8.77
CA PRO A 398 -17.13 -23.03 -8.62
C PRO A 398 -17.64 -21.61 -8.35
N HIS A 399 -18.92 -21.33 -8.60
CA HIS A 399 -19.54 -20.03 -8.38
C HIS A 399 -19.62 -19.65 -6.89
N LEU A 400 -19.64 -20.64 -5.98
CA LEU A 400 -19.68 -20.45 -4.52
C LEU A 400 -18.32 -20.12 -3.90
N THR A 401 -17.24 -20.17 -4.69
CA THR A 401 -15.85 -20.09 -4.18
C THR A 401 -15.60 -18.87 -3.29
N LEU A 402 -16.02 -17.68 -3.72
CA LEU A 402 -15.69 -16.45 -2.98
C LEU A 402 -16.38 -16.42 -1.61
N GLU A 403 -17.68 -16.74 -1.59
CA GLU A 403 -18.50 -16.76 -0.37
C GLU A 403 -18.06 -17.88 0.57
N PHE A 404 -17.78 -19.07 0.02
CA PHE A 404 -17.30 -20.20 0.81
C PHE A 404 -15.95 -19.90 1.47
N LEU A 405 -14.98 -19.37 0.72
CA LEU A 405 -13.66 -19.01 1.27
C LEU A 405 -13.76 -17.91 2.33
N GLU A 406 -14.62 -16.91 2.12
CA GLU A 406 -14.85 -15.84 3.09
C GLU A 406 -15.33 -16.41 4.44
N GLU A 407 -16.28 -17.33 4.40
CA GLU A 407 -16.83 -17.99 5.58
C GLU A 407 -15.85 -18.97 6.23
N CYS A 408 -15.03 -19.67 5.44
CA CYS A 408 -13.94 -20.50 5.97
C CYS A 408 -12.98 -19.66 6.80
N ILE A 409 -12.56 -18.48 6.29
CA ILE A 409 -11.61 -17.60 6.98
C ILE A 409 -12.21 -17.03 8.26
N GLU A 410 -13.48 -16.63 8.24
CA GLU A 410 -14.17 -16.11 9.41
C GLU A 410 -14.37 -17.21 10.48
N GLY A 411 -14.82 -18.39 10.06
CA GLY A 411 -14.98 -19.55 10.94
C GLY A 411 -13.65 -20.07 11.52
N PHE A 412 -12.54 -19.88 10.79
CA PHE A 412 -11.21 -20.32 11.22
C PHE A 412 -10.82 -19.71 12.56
N ARG A 413 -10.98 -18.38 12.72
CA ARG A 413 -10.57 -17.63 13.91
C ARG A 413 -11.23 -18.13 15.19
N ASN A 414 -12.49 -18.57 15.09
CA ASN A 414 -13.30 -19.02 16.22
C ASN A 414 -13.24 -20.54 16.47
N SER A 415 -12.42 -21.27 15.71
CA SER A 415 -12.34 -22.74 15.77
C SER A 415 -11.22 -23.25 16.69
N THR A 416 -11.35 -24.47 17.20
CA THR A 416 -10.24 -25.16 17.91
C THR A 416 -9.12 -25.52 16.93
N ILE A 417 -7.91 -25.82 17.43
CA ILE A 417 -6.73 -26.14 16.61
C ILE A 417 -7.01 -27.33 15.67
N GLU A 418 -7.70 -28.37 16.14
CA GLU A 418 -8.05 -29.55 15.35
C GLU A 418 -8.99 -29.19 14.19
N LEU A 419 -9.99 -28.35 14.48
CA LEU A 419 -10.94 -27.86 13.49
C LEU A 419 -10.28 -26.87 12.52
N LYS A 420 -9.32 -26.07 12.97
CA LYS A 420 -8.48 -25.21 12.11
C LYS A 420 -7.70 -26.05 11.10
N HIS A 421 -7.06 -27.15 11.53
CA HIS A 421 -6.40 -28.08 10.60
C HIS A 421 -7.38 -28.69 9.58
N LEU A 422 -8.57 -29.11 10.03
CA LEU A 422 -9.61 -29.61 9.13
C LEU A 422 -10.07 -28.53 8.13
N CYS A 423 -10.23 -27.28 8.59
CA CYS A 423 -10.58 -26.13 7.77
C CYS A 423 -9.59 -25.92 6.62
N LEU A 424 -8.29 -25.96 6.91
CA LEU A 424 -7.27 -25.87 5.86
C LEU A 424 -7.43 -26.98 4.81
N GLU A 425 -7.72 -28.21 5.25
CA GLU A 425 -7.81 -29.35 4.34
C GLU A 425 -8.97 -29.27 3.33
N TYR A 426 -10.14 -28.76 3.75
CA TYR A 426 -11.27 -28.61 2.84
C TYR A 426 -11.26 -27.26 2.10
N MET A 427 -10.77 -26.17 2.70
CA MET A 427 -10.71 -24.83 2.11
C MET A 427 -9.73 -24.79 0.93
N THR A 428 -8.57 -25.45 1.06
CA THR A 428 -7.52 -25.46 0.01
C THR A 428 -8.05 -25.95 -1.35
N LYS A 429 -9.07 -26.81 -1.37
CA LYS A 429 -9.69 -27.34 -2.60
C LYS A 429 -10.33 -26.25 -3.47
N TRP A 430 -10.69 -25.11 -2.88
CA TRP A 430 -11.38 -24.01 -3.54
C TRP A 430 -10.43 -22.93 -4.08
N LEU A 431 -9.19 -22.86 -3.58
CA LEU A 431 -8.23 -21.83 -3.94
C LEU A 431 -7.95 -21.75 -5.47
N PRO A 432 -7.82 -22.87 -6.23
CA PRO A 432 -7.60 -22.79 -7.67
C PRO A 432 -8.72 -22.10 -8.45
N ASN A 433 -9.96 -22.11 -7.92
CA ASN A 433 -11.10 -21.48 -8.58
C ASN A 433 -11.03 -19.95 -8.56
N LEU A 434 -10.20 -19.33 -7.71
CA LEU A 434 -9.99 -17.87 -7.70
C LEU A 434 -9.58 -17.33 -9.09
N THR A 435 -8.88 -18.14 -9.89
CA THR A 435 -8.50 -17.79 -11.27
C THR A 435 -9.70 -17.50 -12.16
N ARG A 436 -10.83 -18.18 -11.95
CA ARG A 436 -12.07 -18.00 -12.73
C ARG A 436 -12.63 -16.59 -12.56
N PHE A 437 -12.39 -15.97 -11.42
CA PHE A 437 -12.82 -14.61 -11.09
C PHE A 437 -11.82 -13.54 -11.56
N CYS A 438 -10.64 -13.95 -12.05
CA CYS A 438 -9.61 -13.06 -12.60
C CYS A 438 -9.57 -13.03 -14.14
N LYS A 439 -10.24 -13.97 -14.83
CA LYS A 439 -10.14 -14.16 -16.30
C LYS A 439 -11.00 -13.21 -17.15
N GLN A 440 -11.84 -12.37 -16.52
CA GLN A 440 -12.64 -11.35 -17.21
C GLN A 440 -12.09 -9.98 -16.81
N ASN A 441 -12.11 -8.97 -17.71
CA ASN A 441 -11.85 -7.54 -17.38
C ASN A 441 -12.95 -6.95 -16.46
N ASP A 442 -13.41 -7.74 -15.50
CA ASP A 442 -14.39 -7.40 -14.49
C ASP A 442 -13.62 -7.00 -13.23
N ASP A 443 -13.22 -5.73 -13.18
CA ASP A 443 -12.41 -5.18 -12.08
C ASP A 443 -13.04 -5.41 -10.72
N ASN A 444 -14.39 -5.48 -10.64
CA ASN A 444 -15.12 -5.77 -9.42
C ASN A 444 -14.83 -7.20 -8.91
N LYS A 445 -14.79 -8.20 -9.79
CA LYS A 445 -14.47 -9.59 -9.38
C LYS A 445 -13.02 -9.73 -9.00
N ARG A 446 -12.11 -9.08 -9.73
CA ARG A 446 -10.69 -9.05 -9.38
C ARG A 446 -10.45 -8.38 -8.02
N GLN A 447 -11.18 -7.31 -7.71
CA GLN A 447 -11.14 -6.67 -6.40
C GLN A 447 -11.63 -7.60 -5.29
N LYS A 448 -12.68 -8.39 -5.52
CA LYS A 448 -13.13 -9.40 -4.54
C LYS A 448 -12.08 -10.48 -4.30
N VAL A 449 -11.38 -10.95 -5.34
CA VAL A 449 -10.26 -11.89 -5.16
C VAL A 449 -9.16 -11.25 -4.31
N ALA A 450 -8.81 -9.99 -4.57
CA ALA A 450 -7.84 -9.26 -3.74
C ALA A 450 -8.30 -9.15 -2.28
N GLN A 451 -9.59 -8.94 -2.01
CA GLN A 451 -10.14 -8.93 -0.65
C GLN A 451 -10.00 -10.29 0.06
N ILE A 452 -10.26 -11.41 -0.63
CA ILE A 452 -10.04 -12.75 -0.07
C ILE A 452 -8.56 -12.98 0.23
N LEU A 453 -7.66 -12.60 -0.69
CA LEU A 453 -6.21 -12.70 -0.48
C LEU A 453 -5.75 -11.85 0.70
N ASP A 454 -6.31 -10.66 0.86
CA ASP A 454 -6.01 -9.76 1.98
C ASP A 454 -6.47 -10.34 3.33
N LYS A 455 -7.63 -11.00 3.36
CA LYS A 455 -8.10 -11.76 4.53
C LYS A 455 -7.19 -12.95 4.85
N LEU A 456 -6.72 -13.69 3.83
CA LEU A 456 -5.75 -14.78 4.01
C LEU A 456 -4.39 -14.28 4.51
N ILE A 457 -3.94 -13.12 4.03
CA ILE A 457 -2.72 -12.46 4.52
C ILE A 457 -2.89 -12.08 6.00
N THR A 458 -4.02 -11.47 6.35
CA THR A 458 -4.34 -11.10 7.73
C THR A 458 -4.36 -12.34 8.63
N LEU A 459 -5.01 -13.43 8.18
CA LEU A 459 -4.99 -14.72 8.87
C LEU A 459 -3.56 -15.24 9.10
N THR A 460 -2.67 -15.10 8.11
CA THR A 460 -1.27 -15.54 8.21
C THR A 460 -0.45 -14.72 9.21
N ILE A 461 -0.79 -13.43 9.35
CA ILE A 461 -0.10 -12.51 10.27
C ILE A 461 -0.56 -12.74 11.71
N GLU A 462 -1.87 -12.94 11.93
CA GLU A 462 -2.49 -13.01 13.25
C GLU A 462 -2.40 -14.42 13.89
N GLU A 463 -2.37 -15.49 13.10
CA GLU A 463 -2.40 -16.86 13.62
C GLU A 463 -0.99 -17.41 13.91
N ASP A 464 -0.52 -17.27 15.15
CA ASP A 464 0.82 -17.70 15.55
C ASP A 464 1.01 -19.23 15.53
N GLU A 465 0.09 -20.00 16.12
CA GLU A 465 0.22 -21.47 16.23
C GLU A 465 0.02 -22.17 14.88
N MET A 466 -0.91 -21.66 14.07
CA MET A 466 -1.25 -22.24 12.77
C MET A 466 -0.36 -21.74 11.64
N TYR A 467 0.55 -20.79 11.90
CA TYR A 467 1.41 -20.15 10.90
C TYR A 467 2.07 -21.14 9.91
N PRO A 468 2.79 -22.20 10.35
CA PRO A 468 3.43 -23.15 9.42
C PRO A 468 2.41 -23.93 8.59
N SER A 469 1.25 -24.24 9.18
CA SER A 469 0.19 -24.97 8.49
C SER A 469 -0.49 -24.12 7.43
N ILE A 470 -0.69 -22.82 7.70
CA ILE A 470 -1.23 -21.85 6.75
C ILE A 470 -0.27 -21.70 5.56
N GLN A 471 1.02 -21.53 5.79
CA GLN A 471 2.04 -21.50 4.72
C GLN A 471 2.00 -22.75 3.84
N ALA A 472 2.00 -23.94 4.46
CA ALA A 472 2.02 -25.20 3.74
C ALA A 472 0.71 -25.51 2.98
N LYS A 473 -0.45 -25.19 3.56
CA LYS A 473 -1.76 -25.57 3.00
C LYS A 473 -2.39 -24.50 2.13
N ILE A 474 -2.18 -23.22 2.43
CA ILE A 474 -2.75 -22.12 1.64
C ILE A 474 -1.73 -21.65 0.62
N TRP A 475 -0.62 -21.07 1.08
CA TRP A 475 0.31 -20.34 0.22
C TRP A 475 1.07 -21.25 -0.75
N SER A 476 1.48 -22.45 -0.34
CA SER A 476 2.08 -23.43 -1.25
C SER A 476 1.10 -23.88 -2.37
N ASN A 477 -0.18 -24.06 -2.05
CA ASN A 477 -1.20 -24.42 -3.05
C ASN A 477 -1.54 -23.24 -3.98
N ILE A 478 -1.60 -22.01 -3.46
CA ILE A 478 -1.72 -20.81 -4.30
C ILE A 478 -0.51 -20.68 -5.24
N GLY A 479 0.70 -21.02 -4.76
CA GLY A 479 1.93 -21.06 -5.56
C GLY A 479 1.87 -21.96 -6.79
N GLN A 480 1.04 -23.01 -6.76
CA GLN A 480 0.81 -23.91 -7.91
C GLN A 480 -0.03 -23.26 -9.02
N VAL A 481 -0.73 -22.17 -8.71
CA VAL A 481 -1.70 -21.52 -9.60
C VAL A 481 -1.07 -20.27 -10.22
N SER A 482 -0.39 -20.44 -11.36
CA SER A 482 0.40 -19.39 -12.04
C SER A 482 -0.36 -18.08 -12.27
N ASP A 483 -1.64 -18.15 -12.62
CA ASP A 483 -2.50 -17.00 -12.93
C ASP A 483 -2.77 -16.10 -11.71
N LEU A 484 -2.59 -16.61 -10.48
CA LEU A 484 -2.79 -15.86 -9.24
C LEU A 484 -1.52 -15.15 -8.74
N LEU A 485 -0.34 -15.54 -9.24
CA LEU A 485 0.93 -15.07 -8.67
C LEU A 485 1.09 -13.55 -8.74
N ASP A 486 0.64 -12.90 -9.82
CA ASP A 486 0.77 -11.44 -9.94
C ASP A 486 -0.09 -10.69 -8.92
N ILE A 487 -1.36 -11.08 -8.75
CA ILE A 487 -2.27 -10.43 -7.79
C ILE A 487 -1.86 -10.73 -6.34
N VAL A 488 -1.34 -11.92 -6.06
CA VAL A 488 -0.80 -12.28 -4.74
C VAL A 488 0.44 -11.44 -4.42
N LEU A 489 1.37 -11.34 -5.37
CA LEU A 489 2.56 -10.48 -5.21
C LEU A 489 2.18 -9.01 -5.00
N ASP A 490 1.17 -8.50 -5.72
CA ASP A 490 0.64 -7.14 -5.51
C ASP A 490 0.10 -6.96 -4.08
N CYS A 491 -0.68 -7.93 -3.58
CA CYS A 491 -1.22 -7.87 -2.21
C CYS A 491 -0.11 -7.99 -1.15
N PHE A 492 0.88 -8.86 -1.36
CA PHE A 492 2.02 -9.05 -0.47
C PHE A 492 2.84 -7.77 -0.36
N ILE A 493 3.24 -7.18 -1.48
CA ILE A 493 4.04 -5.94 -1.50
C ILE A 493 3.23 -4.81 -0.87
N LYS A 494 1.96 -4.64 -1.25
CA LYS A 494 1.09 -3.60 -0.68
C LYS A 494 1.01 -3.71 0.84
N ARG A 495 0.78 -4.93 1.36
CA ARG A 495 0.66 -5.14 2.82
C ARG A 495 2.00 -4.93 3.53
N SER A 496 3.11 -5.36 2.94
CA SER A 496 4.46 -5.16 3.49
C SER A 496 4.88 -3.68 3.51
N VAL A 497 4.57 -2.92 2.46
CA VAL A 497 4.83 -1.48 2.40
C VAL A 497 3.97 -0.72 3.41
N LEU A 498 2.68 -1.08 3.56
CA LEU A 498 1.82 -0.48 4.59
C LEU A 498 2.32 -0.72 6.02
N GLY A 499 2.93 -1.89 6.29
CA GLY A 499 3.59 -2.18 7.57
C GLY A 499 4.95 -1.48 7.73
N GLY A 500 5.63 -1.17 6.63
CA GLY A 500 6.98 -0.62 6.61
C GLY A 500 8.08 -1.69 6.64
N LEU A 501 9.27 -1.33 6.15
CA LEU A 501 10.44 -2.20 6.14
C LEU A 501 10.83 -2.65 7.55
N GLY A 502 11.02 -3.96 7.75
CA GLY A 502 11.40 -4.54 9.05
C GLY A 502 10.23 -4.71 10.04
N SER A 503 9.01 -4.37 9.64
CA SER A 503 7.79 -4.67 10.41
C SER A 503 7.50 -6.17 10.49
N LEU A 504 6.70 -6.58 11.47
CA LEU A 504 6.26 -7.97 11.60
C LEU A 504 5.53 -8.45 10.33
N GLN A 505 4.65 -7.61 9.78
CA GLN A 505 3.90 -7.95 8.59
C GLN A 505 4.84 -8.16 7.38
N ALA A 506 5.82 -7.28 7.19
CA ALA A 506 6.76 -7.40 6.09
C ALA A 506 7.64 -8.65 6.19
N GLU A 507 8.12 -9.00 7.39
CA GLU A 507 8.95 -10.18 7.61
C GLU A 507 8.17 -11.49 7.46
N ILE A 508 6.94 -11.55 8.00
CA ILE A 508 6.04 -12.71 7.83
C ILE A 508 5.76 -12.94 6.34
N LEU A 509 5.52 -11.88 5.57
CA LEU A 509 5.20 -12.01 4.16
C LEU A 509 6.42 -12.33 3.29
N ALA A 510 7.61 -11.84 3.66
CA ALA A 510 8.87 -12.21 3.03
C ALA A 510 9.18 -13.71 3.25
N ASP A 511 8.99 -14.22 4.47
CA ASP A 511 9.14 -15.65 4.78
C ASP A 511 8.07 -16.49 4.07
N THR A 512 6.81 -16.04 4.08
CA THR A 512 5.71 -16.72 3.39
C THR A 512 5.88 -16.76 1.87
N ALA A 513 6.61 -15.81 1.28
CA ALA A 513 6.97 -15.85 -0.13
C ALA A 513 7.77 -17.11 -0.51
N VAL A 514 8.56 -17.67 0.42
CA VAL A 514 9.27 -18.95 0.22
C VAL A 514 8.28 -20.10 0.04
N ALA A 515 7.21 -20.14 0.86
CA ALA A 515 6.16 -21.14 0.72
C ALA A 515 5.41 -21.00 -0.63
N LEU A 516 5.15 -19.78 -1.09
CA LEU A 516 4.60 -19.50 -2.42
C LEU A 516 5.51 -19.98 -3.56
N ALA A 517 6.82 -19.77 -3.43
CA ALA A 517 7.80 -20.18 -4.42
C ALA A 517 7.98 -21.72 -4.50
N SER A 518 7.69 -22.45 -3.42
CA SER A 518 8.00 -23.89 -3.28
C SER A 518 7.50 -24.78 -4.42
N SER A 519 6.35 -24.46 -5.01
CA SER A 519 5.74 -25.28 -6.07
C SER A 519 6.09 -24.85 -7.49
N ASN A 520 6.51 -23.60 -7.70
CA ASN A 520 6.80 -23.05 -9.02
C ASN A 520 7.89 -21.97 -8.94
N SER A 521 9.06 -22.38 -8.41
CA SER A 521 10.15 -21.48 -8.04
C SER A 521 10.65 -20.65 -9.23
N LEU A 522 10.86 -21.27 -10.40
CA LEU A 522 11.32 -20.58 -11.61
C LEU A 522 10.38 -19.45 -12.06
N LEU A 523 9.06 -19.71 -12.12
CA LEU A 523 8.10 -18.69 -12.54
C LEU A 523 7.99 -17.57 -11.49
N PHE A 524 7.96 -17.94 -10.21
CA PHE A 524 7.85 -17.00 -9.11
C PHE A 524 9.09 -16.10 -9.02
N SER A 525 10.29 -16.68 -9.07
CA SER A 525 11.54 -15.92 -9.05
C SER A 525 11.65 -14.97 -10.25
N ARG A 526 11.31 -15.42 -11.45
CA ARG A 526 11.24 -14.57 -12.64
C ARG A 526 10.30 -13.38 -12.45
N LYS A 527 9.15 -13.57 -11.81
CA LYS A 527 8.19 -12.49 -11.51
C LYS A 527 8.73 -11.51 -10.47
N VAL A 528 9.33 -11.98 -9.38
CA VAL A 528 9.88 -11.15 -8.30
C VAL A 528 11.09 -10.35 -8.79
N ILE A 529 12.08 -11.01 -9.40
CA ILE A 529 13.29 -10.39 -9.95
C ILE A 529 12.92 -9.40 -11.06
N GLY A 530 12.09 -9.81 -12.02
CA GLY A 530 11.65 -8.93 -13.11
C GLY A 530 10.79 -7.76 -12.65
N ARG A 531 10.12 -7.85 -11.50
CA ARG A 531 9.41 -6.72 -10.89
C ARG A 531 10.40 -5.74 -10.23
N LEU A 532 11.40 -6.25 -9.50
CA LEU A 532 12.43 -5.40 -8.90
C LEU A 532 13.25 -4.66 -9.96
N CYS A 533 13.72 -5.34 -11.02
CA CYS A 533 14.42 -4.69 -12.14
C CYS A 533 13.57 -3.58 -12.77
N ARG A 534 12.28 -3.81 -12.98
CA ARG A 534 11.36 -2.79 -13.52
C ARG A 534 11.17 -1.61 -12.59
N LEU A 535 11.13 -1.81 -11.28
CA LEU A 535 11.05 -0.71 -10.31
C LEU A 535 12.35 0.10 -10.31
N ILE A 536 13.50 -0.55 -10.34
CA ILE A 536 14.80 0.12 -10.48
C ILE A 536 14.83 0.94 -11.77
N GLU A 537 14.44 0.39 -12.93
CA GLU A 537 14.35 1.15 -14.19
C GLU A 537 13.39 2.35 -14.09
N LYS A 538 12.25 2.21 -13.40
CA LYS A 538 11.28 3.31 -13.21
C LYS A 538 11.84 4.49 -12.42
N THR A 539 12.89 4.30 -11.62
CA THR A 539 13.52 5.42 -10.89
C THR A 539 14.10 6.48 -11.83
N CYS A 540 14.40 6.13 -13.09
CA CYS A 540 14.83 7.08 -14.12
C CYS A 540 13.72 8.04 -14.59
N MET A 541 12.45 7.75 -14.31
CA MET A 541 11.32 8.61 -14.72
C MET A 541 11.11 9.82 -13.79
N SER A 542 11.42 9.66 -12.50
CA SER A 542 11.33 10.71 -11.48
C SER A 542 12.59 10.71 -10.61
N PRO A 543 13.76 11.02 -11.21
CA PRO A 543 15.05 10.87 -10.57
C PRO A 543 15.17 11.73 -9.31
N THR A 544 15.72 11.15 -8.25
CA THR A 544 16.02 11.81 -6.98
C THR A 544 17.52 11.73 -6.67
N PRO A 545 18.11 12.66 -5.91
CA PRO A 545 19.54 12.64 -5.57
C PRO A 545 19.99 11.37 -4.84
N THR A 546 19.13 10.81 -3.98
CA THR A 546 19.35 9.50 -3.35
C THR A 546 18.17 8.58 -3.62
N LEU A 547 18.41 7.28 -3.64
CA LEU A 547 17.38 6.29 -3.97
C LEU A 547 16.30 6.24 -2.87
N GLU A 548 16.67 6.44 -1.61
CA GLU A 548 15.78 6.40 -0.46
C GLU A 548 14.73 7.53 -0.45
N GLN A 549 14.97 8.61 -1.19
CA GLN A 549 14.04 9.73 -1.34
C GLN A 549 12.97 9.47 -2.41
N HIS A 550 13.13 8.42 -3.22
CA HIS A 550 12.20 8.13 -4.31
C HIS A 550 10.91 7.51 -3.77
N LEU A 551 9.76 7.90 -4.33
CA LEU A 551 8.43 7.39 -3.96
C LEU A 551 8.22 5.86 -4.10
N ILE A 552 9.16 5.15 -4.75
CA ILE A 552 9.09 3.69 -4.97
C ILE A 552 10.17 2.94 -4.19
N TRP A 553 10.90 3.66 -3.33
CA TRP A 553 11.96 3.10 -2.51
C TRP A 553 11.47 1.96 -1.63
N ASP A 554 10.32 2.13 -0.98
CA ASP A 554 9.77 1.12 -0.08
C ASP A 554 9.47 -0.19 -0.84
N ASP A 555 8.92 -0.12 -2.06
CA ASP A 555 8.73 -1.31 -2.91
C ASP A 555 10.06 -1.99 -3.27
N ILE A 556 11.10 -1.22 -3.59
CA ILE A 556 12.44 -1.74 -3.89
C ILE A 556 13.04 -2.43 -2.67
N ALA A 557 12.96 -1.79 -1.50
CA ALA A 557 13.50 -2.32 -0.25
C ALA A 557 12.78 -3.60 0.20
N ILE A 558 11.45 -3.64 0.11
CA ILE A 558 10.65 -4.84 0.40
C ILE A 558 10.98 -5.98 -0.56
N LEU A 559 11.09 -5.72 -1.87
CA LEU A 559 11.43 -6.78 -2.83
C LEU A 559 12.86 -7.29 -2.66
N LEU A 560 13.83 -6.42 -2.35
CA LEU A 560 15.18 -6.84 -1.99
C LEU A 560 15.17 -7.73 -0.74
N ARG A 561 14.32 -7.42 0.24
CA ARG A 561 14.11 -8.26 1.42
C ARG A 561 13.55 -9.65 1.04
N TYR A 562 12.61 -9.71 0.10
CA TYR A 562 12.04 -10.96 -0.39
C TYR A 562 13.09 -11.80 -1.13
N LEU A 563 13.97 -11.16 -1.91
CA LEU A 563 15.06 -11.87 -2.57
C LEU A 563 15.98 -12.57 -1.57
N LEU A 564 16.30 -11.93 -0.44
CA LEU A 564 17.07 -12.59 0.62
C LEU A 564 16.37 -13.86 1.13
N MET A 565 15.07 -13.80 1.45
CA MET A 565 14.35 -14.97 1.96
C MET A 565 14.30 -16.11 0.94
N LEU A 566 14.10 -15.78 -0.33
CA LEU A 566 14.04 -16.76 -1.43
C LEU A 566 15.41 -17.36 -1.78
N SER A 567 16.52 -16.74 -1.36
CA SER A 567 17.86 -17.10 -1.82
C SER A 567 18.46 -18.36 -1.16
N PHE A 568 18.06 -18.74 0.06
CA PHE A 568 18.76 -19.81 0.82
C PHE A 568 18.58 -21.22 0.24
N ASN A 569 17.37 -21.58 -0.24
CA ASN A 569 17.07 -22.89 -0.84
C ASN A 569 17.00 -22.83 -2.38
N ASN A 570 17.82 -21.96 -2.99
CA ASN A 570 17.82 -21.68 -4.43
C ASN A 570 16.41 -21.46 -5.03
N SER A 571 15.47 -20.88 -4.26
CA SER A 571 14.12 -20.61 -4.76
C SER A 571 14.10 -19.46 -5.77
N LEU A 572 15.22 -18.76 -5.90
CA LEU A 572 15.47 -17.77 -6.95
C LEU A 572 15.86 -18.41 -8.29
N ASP A 573 16.18 -19.70 -8.35
CA ASP A 573 16.82 -20.33 -9.50
C ASP A 573 18.01 -19.48 -10.00
N VAL A 574 19.03 -19.41 -9.14
CA VAL A 574 20.15 -18.48 -9.24
C VAL A 574 20.87 -18.58 -10.58
N ALA A 575 21.11 -19.80 -11.09
CA ALA A 575 21.78 -20.00 -12.36
C ALA A 575 21.01 -19.36 -13.54
N SER A 576 19.68 -19.50 -13.59
CA SER A 576 18.88 -18.90 -14.66
C SER A 576 18.79 -17.37 -14.58
N HIS A 577 19.03 -16.78 -13.40
CA HIS A 577 18.81 -15.36 -13.15
C HIS A 577 20.07 -14.58 -12.71
N LEU A 578 21.24 -15.20 -12.75
CA LEU A 578 22.48 -14.63 -12.21
C LEU A 578 22.78 -13.21 -12.71
N PRO A 579 22.66 -12.89 -14.01
CA PRO A 579 22.92 -11.54 -14.52
C PRO A 579 22.02 -10.47 -13.88
N PHE A 580 20.73 -10.78 -13.69
CA PHE A 580 19.77 -9.88 -13.08
C PHE A 580 20.05 -9.70 -11.58
N LEU A 581 20.40 -10.79 -10.89
CA LEU A 581 20.74 -10.76 -9.47
C LEU A 581 22.01 -9.93 -9.22
N PHE A 582 23.05 -10.11 -10.02
CA PHE A 582 24.26 -9.30 -9.92
C PHE A 582 24.01 -7.84 -10.27
N HIS A 583 23.20 -7.55 -11.28
CA HIS A 583 22.77 -6.18 -11.58
C HIS A 583 22.02 -5.52 -10.42
N ILE A 584 21.09 -6.24 -9.77
CA ILE A 584 20.39 -5.73 -8.58
C ILE A 584 21.37 -5.48 -7.43
N VAL A 585 22.25 -6.44 -7.15
CA VAL A 585 23.25 -6.35 -6.06
C VAL A 585 24.15 -5.15 -6.25
N THR A 586 24.74 -4.95 -7.44
CA THR A 586 25.70 -3.86 -7.66
C THR A 586 25.04 -2.48 -7.63
N LEU A 587 23.77 -2.37 -8.03
CA LEU A 587 23.04 -1.11 -7.90
C LEU A 587 22.64 -0.80 -6.45
N LEU A 588 22.25 -1.80 -5.66
CA LEU A 588 21.68 -1.62 -4.32
C LEU A 588 22.65 -1.81 -3.15
N VAL A 589 23.89 -2.23 -3.39
CA VAL A 589 24.89 -2.39 -2.32
C VAL A 589 25.06 -1.09 -1.53
N SER A 590 25.31 -1.20 -0.23
CA SER A 590 25.43 -0.08 0.74
C SER A 590 24.31 0.96 0.71
N THR A 591 23.10 0.61 0.23
CA THR A 591 21.94 1.51 0.13
C THR A 591 20.92 1.19 1.20
N GLY A 592 20.25 2.21 1.74
CA GLY A 592 19.24 2.03 2.78
C GLY A 592 19.79 1.74 4.18
N PRO A 593 18.92 1.31 5.11
CA PRO A 593 19.28 1.02 6.49
C PRO A 593 20.19 -0.21 6.61
N LEU A 594 20.85 -0.36 7.76
CA LEU A 594 21.83 -1.41 8.02
C LEU A 594 21.29 -2.83 7.75
N THR A 595 20.02 -3.07 8.08
CA THR A 595 19.32 -4.34 7.83
C THR A 595 19.23 -4.67 6.34
N LEU A 596 19.01 -3.67 5.49
CA LEU A 596 18.94 -3.83 4.04
C LEU A 596 20.33 -4.03 3.43
N ARG A 597 21.34 -3.29 3.90
CA ARG A 597 22.74 -3.50 3.51
C ARG A 597 23.20 -4.92 3.84
N ALA A 598 22.84 -5.40 5.03
CA ALA A 598 23.09 -6.78 5.45
C ALA A 598 22.28 -7.79 4.63
N SER A 599 21.08 -7.42 4.17
CA SER A 599 20.27 -8.25 3.26
C SER A 599 20.93 -8.38 1.87
N THR A 600 21.51 -7.31 1.33
CA THR A 600 22.26 -7.36 0.06
C THR A 600 23.50 -8.24 0.20
N HIS A 601 24.25 -8.11 1.30
CA HIS A 601 25.39 -8.98 1.59
C HIS A 601 24.97 -10.45 1.72
N GLY A 602 23.93 -10.73 2.51
CA GLY A 602 23.37 -12.06 2.69
C GLY A 602 22.86 -12.67 1.37
N LEU A 603 22.29 -11.85 0.48
CA LEU A 603 21.87 -12.28 -0.84
C LEU A 603 23.06 -12.74 -1.68
N VAL A 604 24.19 -12.02 -1.68
CA VAL A 604 25.42 -12.45 -2.37
C VAL A 604 25.93 -13.77 -1.80
N ILE A 605 26.03 -13.90 -0.48
CA ILE A 605 26.44 -15.14 0.17
C ILE A 605 25.53 -16.31 -0.26
N ASN A 606 24.22 -16.11 -0.28
CA ASN A 606 23.27 -17.15 -0.65
C ASN A 606 23.25 -17.45 -2.16
N ILE A 607 23.58 -16.49 -3.02
CA ILE A 607 23.81 -16.69 -4.46
C ILE A 607 25.00 -17.62 -4.66
N ILE A 608 26.14 -17.31 -4.04
CA ILE A 608 27.37 -18.12 -4.15
C ILE A 608 27.13 -19.52 -3.56
N HIS A 609 26.49 -19.59 -2.39
CA HIS A 609 26.10 -20.86 -1.77
C HIS A 609 25.20 -21.68 -2.70
N SER A 610 24.19 -21.06 -3.32
CA SER A 610 23.30 -21.73 -4.27
C SER A 610 24.05 -22.28 -5.48
N LEU A 611 25.03 -21.54 -6.02
CA LEU A 611 25.91 -22.03 -7.09
C LEU A 611 26.80 -23.19 -6.64
N CYS A 612 27.24 -23.22 -5.37
CA CYS A 612 27.96 -24.37 -4.82
C CYS A 612 27.06 -25.61 -4.68
N THR A 613 25.80 -25.44 -4.31
CA THR A 613 24.89 -26.55 -3.96
C THR A 613 23.91 -26.94 -5.07
N CYS A 614 23.85 -26.19 -6.18
CA CYS A 614 22.91 -26.49 -7.26
C CYS A 614 23.24 -27.81 -7.94
N SER A 615 22.20 -28.56 -8.30
CA SER A 615 22.36 -29.79 -9.07
C SER A 615 22.53 -29.53 -10.57
N GLN A 616 22.09 -28.37 -11.06
CA GLN A 616 22.26 -27.90 -12.42
C GLN A 616 22.46 -26.37 -12.41
N PRO A 617 23.40 -25.83 -13.18
CA PRO A 617 24.42 -26.53 -13.98
C PRO A 617 25.47 -27.26 -13.10
N THR A 618 26.19 -28.22 -13.69
CA THR A 618 27.26 -28.94 -12.99
C THR A 618 28.58 -28.20 -13.18
N PHE A 619 29.19 -27.77 -12.08
CA PHE A 619 30.48 -27.09 -12.09
C PHE A 619 31.64 -28.06 -11.89
N SER A 620 32.78 -27.77 -12.52
CA SER A 620 34.03 -28.50 -12.32
C SER A 620 34.58 -28.32 -10.90
N ASP A 621 35.48 -29.20 -10.48
CA ASP A 621 36.13 -29.11 -9.16
C ASP A 621 36.88 -27.79 -8.96
N GLU A 622 37.43 -27.23 -10.05
CA GLU A 622 38.14 -25.95 -10.02
C GLU A 622 37.17 -24.78 -9.82
N THR A 623 36.07 -24.74 -10.56
CA THR A 623 35.01 -23.73 -10.36
C THR A 623 34.40 -23.83 -8.97
N GLN A 624 34.16 -25.04 -8.47
CA GLN A 624 33.69 -25.28 -7.10
C GLN A 624 34.70 -24.77 -6.05
N ARG A 625 36.00 -24.89 -6.30
CA ARG A 625 37.05 -24.32 -5.45
C ARG A 625 36.98 -22.79 -5.45
N VAL A 626 36.84 -22.15 -6.61
CA VAL A 626 36.68 -20.69 -6.74
C VAL A 626 35.45 -20.19 -5.98
N LEU A 627 34.30 -20.86 -6.13
CA LEU A 627 33.07 -20.50 -5.42
C LEU A 627 33.23 -20.60 -3.90
N ARG A 628 33.85 -21.66 -3.38
CA ARG A 628 34.11 -21.82 -1.93
C ARG A 628 35.08 -20.76 -1.38
N LEU A 629 36.12 -20.42 -2.15
CA LEU A 629 37.04 -19.35 -1.77
C LEU A 629 36.33 -18.00 -1.76
N SER A 630 35.49 -17.72 -2.75
CA SER A 630 34.67 -16.51 -2.81
C SER A 630 33.74 -16.41 -1.60
N LEU A 631 33.07 -17.50 -1.21
CA LEU A 631 32.21 -17.55 -0.03
C LEU A 631 32.96 -17.19 1.26
N ALA A 632 34.18 -17.72 1.42
CA ALA A 632 35.06 -17.39 2.54
C ALA A 632 35.50 -15.92 2.49
N GLU A 633 35.82 -15.41 1.31
CA GLU A 633 36.26 -14.04 1.10
C GLU A 633 35.17 -13.00 1.41
N PHE A 634 33.95 -13.18 0.92
CA PHE A 634 32.80 -12.31 1.24
C PHE A 634 32.44 -12.34 2.74
N SER A 635 32.92 -13.34 3.49
CA SER A 635 32.73 -13.44 4.94
C SER A 635 33.80 -12.68 5.75
N LEU A 636 34.84 -12.14 5.09
CA LEU A 636 35.91 -11.40 5.76
C LEU A 636 35.47 -9.98 6.14
N PRO A 637 36.01 -9.40 7.24
CA PRO A 637 35.70 -8.03 7.66
C PRO A 637 35.96 -6.97 6.58
N LYS A 638 36.97 -7.18 5.72
CA LYS A 638 37.23 -6.27 4.59
C LYS A 638 36.01 -6.15 3.65
N PHE A 639 35.32 -7.25 3.37
CA PHE A 639 34.12 -7.26 2.53
C PHE A 639 32.92 -6.69 3.26
N TYR A 640 32.84 -6.81 4.60
CA TYR A 640 31.78 -6.14 5.35
C TYR A 640 31.86 -4.62 5.20
N CYS A 641 33.07 -4.05 5.20
CA CYS A 641 33.27 -2.63 4.93
C CYS A 641 32.76 -2.21 3.55
N LEU A 642 33.01 -3.02 2.50
CA LEU A 642 32.55 -2.72 1.13
C LEU A 642 31.01 -2.64 1.03
N PHE A 643 30.29 -3.38 1.87
CA PHE A 643 28.83 -3.38 1.95
C PHE A 643 28.27 -2.38 2.98
N GLY A 644 29.11 -1.54 3.60
CA GLY A 644 28.69 -0.58 4.63
C GLY A 644 28.30 -1.23 5.96
N LEU A 645 28.95 -2.36 6.31
CA LEU A 645 28.73 -3.17 7.52
C LEU A 645 29.94 -3.13 8.47
N SER A 646 30.75 -2.06 8.40
CA SER A 646 32.01 -1.89 9.16
C SER A 646 31.86 -2.06 10.68
N LYS A 647 30.72 -1.65 11.24
CA LYS A 647 30.42 -1.68 12.69
C LYS A 647 29.75 -2.98 13.14
N VAL A 648 29.58 -3.96 12.26
CA VAL A 648 28.78 -5.18 12.51
C VAL A 648 29.67 -6.39 12.78
N LYS A 649 29.39 -7.11 13.88
CA LYS A 649 30.07 -8.38 14.20
C LYS A 649 29.66 -9.55 13.31
N SER A 650 28.40 -9.59 12.89
CA SER A 650 27.85 -10.63 12.03
C SER A 650 26.78 -10.05 11.11
N ALA A 651 27.08 -10.06 9.80
CA ALA A 651 26.16 -9.60 8.77
C ALA A 651 24.88 -10.44 8.75
N SER A 652 24.99 -11.76 8.89
CA SER A 652 23.83 -12.66 8.91
C SER A 652 22.90 -12.40 10.10
N VAL A 653 23.44 -12.24 11.31
CA VAL A 653 22.61 -11.86 12.47
C VAL A 653 21.93 -10.53 12.22
N THR A 654 22.63 -9.55 11.66
CA THR A 654 22.05 -8.22 11.39
C THR A 654 20.97 -8.26 10.30
N ALA A 655 21.12 -9.14 9.30
CA ALA A 655 20.14 -9.33 8.25
C ALA A 655 18.84 -9.97 8.76
N PHE A 656 18.89 -10.81 9.80
CA PHE A 656 17.71 -11.50 10.35
C PHE A 656 17.25 -10.98 11.71
N ARG A 657 18.01 -10.09 12.35
CA ARG A 657 17.64 -9.44 13.61
C ARG A 657 16.74 -8.23 13.30
N THR A 658 15.50 -8.50 12.93
CA THR A 658 14.39 -7.56 13.11
C THR A 658 13.92 -7.67 14.56
N GLY A 659 13.33 -6.61 15.14
CA GLY A 659 13.03 -6.48 16.58
C GLY A 659 11.97 -7.44 17.15
N ILE A 660 11.83 -8.64 16.58
CA ILE A 660 10.71 -9.55 16.76
C ILE A 660 11.28 -10.90 17.18
N VAL A 661 11.62 -11.01 18.46
CA VAL A 661 11.50 -12.30 19.12
C VAL A 661 9.99 -12.52 19.28
N ARG A 662 9.37 -13.27 18.35
CA ARG A 662 8.11 -13.97 18.66
C ARG A 662 8.37 -14.68 19.98
N GLN A 663 7.56 -14.41 21.02
CA GLN A 663 7.73 -15.01 22.34
C GLN A 663 7.69 -16.54 22.23
N GLN A 664 8.83 -17.16 21.96
CA GLN A 664 9.01 -18.57 22.20
C GLN A 664 9.14 -18.73 23.71
N HIS A 665 8.20 -19.49 24.28
CA HIS A 665 8.14 -19.91 25.67
C HIS A 665 9.54 -20.12 26.28
N ALA A 666 10.01 -19.14 27.05
CA ALA A 666 11.09 -19.32 28.03
C ALA A 666 10.45 -19.49 29.41
N SER A 667 9.77 -20.61 29.62
CA SER A 667 9.53 -21.15 30.95
C SER A 667 10.82 -21.82 31.43
N THR A 668 11.82 -21.03 31.78
CA THR A 668 12.92 -21.40 32.69
C THR A 668 13.70 -20.12 33.03
N GLY A 669 13.73 -19.81 34.32
CA GLY A 669 14.32 -18.58 34.84
C GLY A 669 15.81 -18.45 34.51
N SER A 670 16.16 -17.37 33.84
CA SER A 670 17.50 -16.81 33.85
C SER A 670 17.38 -15.29 33.82
N LEU A 671 17.78 -14.67 34.93
CA LEU A 671 17.88 -13.23 35.12
C LEU A 671 19.06 -12.71 34.29
N LEU A 672 18.78 -12.15 33.11
CA LEU A 672 19.74 -11.28 32.41
C LEU A 672 19.35 -9.80 32.65
N PRO A 673 20.34 -8.89 32.82
CA PRO A 673 20.08 -7.53 33.28
C PRO A 673 19.27 -6.71 32.28
N GLN A 674 18.30 -5.94 32.79
CA GLN A 674 17.31 -5.13 32.05
C GLN A 674 17.88 -3.98 31.20
N GLN A 675 19.19 -3.81 31.08
CA GLN A 675 19.81 -2.63 30.47
C GLN A 675 20.04 -2.73 28.95
N GLU A 676 19.92 -3.92 28.34
CA GLU A 676 20.15 -4.12 26.90
C GLU A 676 18.86 -4.14 26.03
N ARG A 677 17.67 -4.19 26.63
CA ARG A 677 16.40 -4.26 25.88
C ARG A 677 15.93 -2.91 25.33
N THR A 678 16.37 -1.80 25.92
CA THR A 678 15.94 -0.45 25.53
C THR A 678 16.80 0.15 24.42
N MET A 679 17.98 -0.41 24.13
CA MET A 679 18.87 0.07 23.06
C MET A 679 18.60 -0.53 21.68
N THR A 680 17.81 -1.61 21.54
CA THR A 680 17.71 -2.35 20.28
C THR A 680 16.51 -1.98 19.41
N ALA A 681 15.42 -1.44 19.97
CA ALA A 681 14.30 -0.92 19.18
C ALA A 681 14.61 0.45 18.55
N VAL A 682 15.47 1.25 19.20
CA VAL A 682 15.84 2.61 18.76
C VAL A 682 16.84 2.59 17.59
N VAL A 683 17.56 1.48 17.37
CA VAL A 683 18.59 1.39 16.32
C VAL A 683 18.01 1.04 14.94
N ALA A 684 16.77 0.55 14.85
CA ALA A 684 16.14 0.23 13.56
C ALA A 684 15.75 1.49 12.75
N TYR A 685 15.58 2.64 13.41
CA TYR A 685 15.15 3.91 12.80
C TYR A 685 15.97 5.11 13.29
N SER A 686 17.22 4.90 13.73
CA SER A 686 18.13 6.05 13.84
C SER A 686 18.45 6.55 12.43
N PRO A 687 18.34 7.86 12.13
CA PRO A 687 18.83 8.41 10.87
C PRO A 687 20.35 8.26 10.88
N CYS A 688 20.81 7.10 10.42
CA CYS A 688 22.21 6.73 10.42
C CYS A 688 22.95 7.64 9.44
N GLU A 689 24.08 8.18 9.90
CA GLU A 689 25.08 8.86 9.09
C GLU A 689 25.19 8.18 7.72
N GLN A 690 24.87 8.92 6.65
CA GLN A 690 24.98 8.45 5.27
C GLN A 690 26.48 8.23 4.95
N GLU A 691 27.04 7.09 5.37
CA GLU A 691 28.29 6.59 4.82
C GLU A 691 28.05 6.34 3.33
N ARG A 692 28.38 7.34 2.49
CA ARG A 692 28.36 7.20 1.03
C ARG A 692 29.34 6.09 0.66
N MET A 693 28.90 5.18 -0.21
CA MET A 693 29.76 4.15 -0.75
C MET A 693 30.83 4.79 -1.65
N SER A 694 32.10 4.40 -1.44
CA SER A 694 33.17 4.74 -2.37
C SER A 694 33.01 3.98 -3.69
N LEU A 695 33.21 4.67 -4.83
CA LEU A 695 33.18 4.05 -6.16
C LEU A 695 34.23 2.94 -6.32
N LEU A 696 35.39 3.05 -5.66
CA LEU A 696 36.40 1.98 -5.63
C LEU A 696 35.91 0.72 -4.91
N SER A 697 35.06 0.88 -3.90
CA SER A 697 34.44 -0.27 -3.22
C SER A 697 33.50 -1.01 -4.16
N LEU A 698 32.73 -0.27 -4.97
CA LEU A 698 31.86 -0.85 -6.00
C LEU A 698 32.66 -1.54 -7.10
N GLU A 699 33.77 -0.94 -7.54
CA GLU A 699 34.69 -1.54 -8.52
C GLU A 699 35.21 -2.89 -8.01
N THR A 700 35.70 -2.93 -6.76
CA THR A 700 36.19 -4.15 -6.11
C THR A 700 35.11 -5.23 -6.05
N ILE A 701 33.89 -4.89 -5.61
CA ILE A 701 32.77 -5.85 -5.56
C ILE A 701 32.45 -6.35 -6.97
N THR A 702 32.39 -5.46 -7.96
CA THR A 702 32.00 -5.82 -9.32
C THR A 702 33.04 -6.73 -9.96
N ASP A 703 34.33 -6.49 -9.75
CA ASP A 703 35.41 -7.34 -10.26
C ASP A 703 35.36 -8.73 -9.63
N THR A 704 35.18 -8.83 -8.31
CA THR A 704 35.02 -10.14 -7.65
C THR A 704 33.80 -10.91 -8.17
N LEU A 705 32.67 -10.22 -8.41
CA LEU A 705 31.48 -10.84 -8.99
C LEU A 705 31.69 -11.26 -10.46
N LEU A 706 32.44 -10.47 -11.24
CA LEU A 706 32.80 -10.79 -12.62
C LEU A 706 33.69 -12.03 -12.67
N GLU A 707 34.75 -12.09 -11.86
CA GLU A 707 35.63 -13.27 -11.77
C GLU A 707 34.84 -14.54 -11.44
N LEU A 708 33.90 -14.44 -10.50
CA LEU A 708 33.01 -15.55 -10.14
C LEU A 708 32.12 -15.98 -11.31
N MET A 709 31.48 -15.01 -11.99
CA MET A 709 30.65 -15.28 -13.16
C MET A 709 31.45 -15.96 -14.27
N GLU A 710 32.64 -15.46 -14.59
CA GLU A 710 33.52 -16.00 -15.62
C GLU A 710 33.99 -17.42 -15.31
N ALA A 711 34.34 -17.69 -14.05
CA ALA A 711 34.67 -19.05 -13.60
C ALA A 711 33.50 -20.02 -13.84
N CYS A 712 32.28 -19.63 -13.50
CA CYS A 712 31.09 -20.44 -13.73
C CYS A 712 30.74 -20.60 -15.22
N MET A 713 30.91 -19.54 -16.03
CA MET A 713 30.61 -19.56 -17.46
C MET A 713 31.44 -20.58 -18.22
N GLY A 714 32.67 -20.86 -17.78
CA GLY A 714 33.55 -21.85 -18.40
C GLY A 714 32.96 -23.27 -18.44
N ASP A 715 32.09 -23.60 -17.48
CA ASP A 715 31.47 -24.92 -17.35
C ASP A 715 30.07 -25.00 -18.01
N ILE A 716 29.53 -23.89 -18.53
CA ILE A 716 28.17 -23.80 -19.06
C ILE A 716 28.21 -23.58 -20.59
N THR A 717 27.60 -24.48 -21.34
CA THR A 717 27.53 -24.37 -22.79
C THR A 717 26.65 -23.20 -23.23
N GLN A 718 27.12 -22.39 -24.17
CA GLN A 718 26.38 -21.24 -24.73
C GLN A 718 25.88 -20.25 -23.66
N CYS A 719 26.69 -19.99 -22.64
CA CYS A 719 26.33 -19.10 -21.55
C CYS A 719 26.37 -17.61 -21.99
N GLU A 720 25.22 -16.93 -21.90
CA GLU A 720 25.09 -15.50 -22.24
C GLU A 720 25.09 -14.59 -21.00
N TRP A 721 25.47 -15.10 -19.82
CA TRP A 721 25.34 -14.35 -18.57
C TRP A 721 26.02 -12.98 -18.59
N LEU A 722 27.28 -12.93 -19.04
CA LEU A 722 28.04 -11.68 -19.11
C LEU A 722 27.42 -10.69 -20.12
N ALA A 723 26.98 -11.18 -21.28
CA ALA A 723 26.35 -10.33 -22.30
C ALA A 723 25.04 -9.71 -21.79
N GLN A 724 24.22 -10.49 -21.07
CA GLN A 724 22.99 -10.00 -20.46
C GLN A 724 23.29 -8.96 -19.36
N TRP A 725 24.31 -9.19 -18.52
CA TRP A 725 24.68 -8.24 -17.47
C TRP A 725 25.23 -6.94 -18.06
N GLN A 726 26.05 -7.02 -19.11
CA GLN A 726 26.56 -5.88 -19.88
C GLN A 726 25.41 -5.02 -20.44
N GLU A 727 24.41 -5.64 -21.06
CA GLU A 727 23.27 -4.91 -21.63
C GLU A 727 22.44 -4.20 -20.55
N LEU A 728 22.17 -4.87 -19.42
CA LEU A 728 21.46 -4.26 -18.28
C LEU A 728 22.23 -3.05 -17.72
N ALA A 729 23.53 -3.21 -17.47
CA ALA A 729 24.38 -2.14 -16.94
C ALA A 729 24.50 -0.97 -17.92
N LYS A 730 24.75 -1.25 -19.21
CA LYS A 730 24.85 -0.25 -20.28
C LYS A 730 23.56 0.56 -20.45
N ARG A 731 22.41 -0.13 -20.52
CA ARG A 731 21.11 0.51 -20.67
C ARG A 731 20.80 1.46 -19.52
N PHE A 732 21.17 1.09 -18.29
CA PHE A 732 20.97 1.94 -17.12
C PHE A 732 22.00 3.09 -17.05
N ALA A 733 23.27 2.82 -17.31
CA ALA A 733 24.37 3.81 -17.30
C ALA A 733 24.10 5.02 -18.21
N PHE A 734 23.38 4.81 -19.32
CA PHE A 734 23.04 5.86 -20.28
C PHE A 734 21.68 6.53 -20.05
N GLN A 735 21.01 6.21 -18.94
CA GLN A 735 19.79 6.89 -18.49
C GLN A 735 20.10 7.81 -17.32
N PHE A 736 19.51 9.01 -17.34
CA PHE A 736 19.72 9.99 -16.28
C PHE A 736 19.10 9.50 -14.96
N ASN A 737 19.95 9.31 -13.95
CA ASN A 737 19.53 8.90 -12.61
C ASN A 737 20.64 9.21 -11.59
N PRO A 738 20.62 10.37 -10.91
CA PRO A 738 21.75 10.79 -10.07
C PRO A 738 22.05 9.81 -8.92
N ALA A 739 21.05 9.09 -8.39
CA ALA A 739 21.26 8.12 -7.32
C ALA A 739 22.03 6.85 -7.77
N LEU A 740 21.79 6.36 -8.99
CA LEU A 740 22.24 5.03 -9.43
C LEU A 740 23.09 5.04 -10.71
N GLN A 741 23.04 6.11 -11.50
CA GLN A 741 23.76 6.22 -12.77
C GLN A 741 25.29 6.15 -12.59
N PRO A 742 25.92 6.85 -11.62
CA PRO A 742 27.37 6.71 -11.40
C PRO A 742 27.76 5.25 -11.12
N ARG A 743 26.94 4.53 -10.35
CA ARG A 743 27.15 3.11 -10.03
C ARG A 743 27.05 2.23 -11.27
N ALA A 744 26.02 2.43 -12.09
CA ALA A 744 25.85 1.68 -13.33
C ALA A 744 26.99 1.92 -14.32
N ILE A 745 27.55 3.13 -14.38
CA ILE A 745 28.70 3.48 -15.21
C ILE A 745 29.97 2.73 -14.77
N ILE A 746 30.25 2.68 -13.45
CA ILE A 746 31.34 1.86 -12.91
C ILE A 746 31.15 0.40 -13.30
N VAL A 747 29.96 -0.16 -13.01
CA VAL A 747 29.65 -1.57 -13.30
C VAL A 747 29.85 -1.87 -14.78
N TYR A 748 29.33 -1.02 -15.68
CA TYR A 748 29.51 -1.17 -17.11
C TYR A 748 30.99 -1.17 -17.53
N GLY A 749 31.80 -0.27 -16.95
CA GLY A 749 33.24 -0.21 -17.19
C GLY A 749 33.96 -1.49 -16.76
N CYS A 750 33.63 -2.05 -15.59
CA CYS A 750 34.24 -3.28 -15.07
C CYS A 750 33.92 -4.50 -15.92
N ILE A 751 32.66 -4.68 -16.31
CA ILE A 751 32.21 -5.93 -16.93
C ILE A 751 32.35 -5.94 -18.45
N SER A 752 32.66 -4.80 -19.07
CA SER A 752 32.81 -4.70 -20.53
C SER A 752 34.04 -5.45 -21.04
N LYS A 753 33.87 -6.19 -22.14
CA LYS A 753 34.98 -6.86 -22.85
C LYS A 753 35.23 -6.30 -24.25
N GLN A 754 34.33 -5.45 -24.73
CA GLN A 754 34.41 -4.76 -26.01
C GLN A 754 33.71 -3.42 -25.87
N THR A 755 34.14 -2.43 -26.64
CA THR A 755 33.49 -1.12 -26.69
C THR A 755 33.49 -0.55 -28.11
N SER A 756 32.64 0.45 -28.33
CA SER A 756 32.51 1.13 -29.62
C SER A 756 32.73 2.63 -29.48
N ASP A 757 33.11 3.28 -30.58
CA ASP A 757 33.17 4.74 -30.68
C ASP A 757 31.86 5.42 -30.23
N ALA A 758 30.71 4.79 -30.50
CA ALA A 758 29.41 5.31 -30.14
C ALA A 758 29.21 5.32 -28.61
N ASP A 759 29.67 4.28 -27.92
CA ASP A 759 29.55 4.14 -26.47
C ASP A 759 30.45 5.16 -25.76
N ILE A 760 31.71 5.30 -26.21
CA ILE A 760 32.63 6.32 -25.68
C ILE A 760 32.06 7.72 -25.91
N LYS A 761 31.57 8.03 -27.13
CA LYS A 761 30.93 9.33 -27.42
C LYS A 761 29.71 9.57 -26.53
N GLN A 762 28.94 8.54 -26.20
CA GLN A 762 27.79 8.67 -25.32
C GLN A 762 28.21 8.99 -23.88
N LEU A 763 29.24 8.32 -23.34
CA LEU A 763 29.82 8.66 -22.04
C LEU A 763 30.34 10.10 -22.01
N LEU A 764 31.03 10.54 -23.07
CA LEU A 764 31.51 11.92 -23.18
C LEU A 764 30.37 12.94 -23.23
N ARG A 765 29.23 12.62 -23.84
CA ARG A 765 28.04 13.50 -23.79
C ARG A 765 27.47 13.62 -22.38
N ILE A 766 27.50 12.54 -21.61
CA ILE A 766 27.08 12.56 -20.20
C ILE A 766 28.09 13.39 -19.38
N LEU A 767 29.39 13.23 -19.64
CA LEU A 767 30.46 14.00 -19.00
C LEU A 767 30.31 15.51 -19.25
N VAL A 768 30.01 15.91 -20.49
CA VAL A 768 29.75 17.33 -20.81
C VAL A 768 28.62 17.88 -19.95
N LYS A 769 27.49 17.18 -19.85
CA LYS A 769 26.37 17.61 -19.00
C LYS A 769 26.73 17.65 -17.52
N ALA A 770 27.50 16.68 -17.05
CA ALA A 770 27.97 16.62 -15.66
C ALA A 770 28.86 17.84 -15.36
N LEU A 771 29.81 18.15 -16.24
CA LEU A 771 30.70 19.31 -16.14
C LEU A 771 29.96 20.66 -16.27
N GLU A 772 28.93 20.75 -17.13
CA GLU A 772 28.09 21.96 -17.25
C GLU A 772 27.35 22.27 -15.95
N SER A 773 26.86 21.24 -15.24
CA SER A 773 26.22 21.41 -13.94
C SER A 773 27.21 21.61 -12.80
N PHE A 774 28.34 20.90 -12.87
CA PHE A 774 29.37 20.80 -11.84
C PHE A 774 28.82 20.55 -10.41
N VAL A 775 27.70 19.82 -10.30
CA VAL A 775 27.06 19.49 -9.01
C VAL A 775 27.43 18.08 -8.54
N ASP A 776 27.49 17.13 -9.46
CA ASP A 776 27.66 15.71 -9.18
C ASP A 776 29.08 15.25 -9.54
N ILE A 777 30.01 15.44 -8.61
CA ILE A 777 31.42 15.03 -8.77
C ILE A 777 31.53 13.50 -8.87
N ASP A 778 30.69 12.75 -8.15
CA ASP A 778 30.65 11.28 -8.20
C ASP A 778 30.29 10.79 -9.62
N LEU A 779 29.39 11.48 -10.32
CA LEU A 779 29.08 11.18 -11.73
C LEU A 779 30.28 11.44 -12.64
N ILE A 780 30.97 12.59 -12.50
CA ILE A 780 32.17 12.89 -13.28
C ILE A 780 33.22 11.81 -13.05
N ASP A 781 33.51 11.52 -11.78
CA ASP A 781 34.51 10.54 -11.37
C ASP A 781 34.22 9.15 -11.95
N SER A 782 32.96 8.69 -11.83
CA SER A 782 32.54 7.40 -12.38
C SER A 782 32.74 7.28 -13.89
N ILE A 783 32.50 8.36 -14.65
CA ILE A 783 32.71 8.38 -16.10
C ILE A 783 34.20 8.27 -16.41
N ILE A 784 35.05 9.00 -15.69
CA ILE A 784 36.50 8.93 -15.89
C ILE A 784 37.02 7.52 -15.59
N MET A 785 36.62 6.93 -14.44
CA MET A 785 36.97 5.55 -14.09
C MET A 785 36.48 4.54 -15.15
N CYS A 786 35.27 4.70 -15.67
CA CYS A 786 34.73 3.86 -16.73
C CYS A 786 35.52 4.00 -18.04
N LEU A 787 35.82 5.23 -18.46
CA LEU A 787 36.61 5.50 -19.66
C LEU A 787 38.01 4.89 -19.55
N THR A 788 38.66 4.96 -18.38
CA THR A 788 39.94 4.30 -18.13
C THR A 788 39.87 2.81 -18.45
N ARG A 789 38.82 2.11 -18.02
CA ARG A 789 38.64 0.67 -18.28
C ARG A 789 38.26 0.34 -19.72
N LEU A 790 37.50 1.21 -20.38
CA LEU A 790 37.05 0.98 -21.75
C LEU A 790 38.11 1.31 -22.80
N LEU A 791 39.06 2.20 -22.49
CA LEU A 791 40.03 2.70 -23.45
C LEU A 791 40.90 1.60 -24.11
N PRO A 792 41.40 0.57 -23.38
CA PRO A 792 42.14 -0.53 -24.00
C PRO A 792 41.28 -1.43 -24.90
N LEU A 793 39.96 -1.42 -24.71
CA LEU A 793 39.00 -2.23 -25.47
C LEU A 793 38.56 -1.54 -26.77
N LEU A 794 38.88 -0.26 -26.93
CA LEU A 794 38.51 0.52 -28.10
C LEU A 794 39.40 0.14 -29.29
N SER A 795 38.81 0.15 -30.49
CA SER A 795 39.56 -0.12 -31.73
C SER A 795 40.82 0.75 -31.82
N GLN A 796 41.94 0.15 -32.21
CA GLN A 796 43.23 0.86 -32.37
C GLN A 796 43.17 1.96 -33.43
N GLU A 797 42.26 1.84 -34.40
CA GLU A 797 42.05 2.84 -35.46
C GLU A 797 41.18 4.02 -35.00
N SER A 798 40.64 3.98 -33.78
CA SER A 798 39.73 5.02 -33.30
C SER A 798 40.46 6.37 -33.16
N PRO A 799 39.92 7.46 -33.72
CA PRO A 799 40.50 8.79 -33.54
C PRO A 799 40.36 9.31 -32.10
N ILE A 800 39.53 8.66 -31.28
CA ILE A 800 39.22 9.11 -29.91
C ILE A 800 40.44 9.03 -28.98
N HIS A 801 41.37 8.11 -29.22
CA HIS A 801 42.57 7.92 -28.38
C HIS A 801 43.36 9.21 -28.16
N LYS A 802 43.53 10.03 -29.20
CA LYS A 802 44.24 11.31 -29.12
C LYS A 802 43.49 12.37 -28.31
N PHE A 803 42.16 12.37 -28.37
CA PHE A 803 41.34 13.31 -27.62
C PHE A 803 41.22 12.91 -26.15
N MET A 804 41.28 11.61 -25.83
CA MET A 804 41.22 11.11 -24.46
C MET A 804 42.41 11.60 -23.61
N PHE A 805 43.59 11.74 -24.21
CA PHE A 805 44.75 12.39 -23.58
C PHE A 805 44.39 13.78 -23.04
N TRP A 806 43.79 14.62 -23.90
CA TRP A 806 43.44 15.99 -23.53
C TRP A 806 42.25 16.06 -22.56
N ILE A 807 41.34 15.09 -22.61
CA ILE A 807 40.28 14.97 -21.59
C ILE A 807 40.90 14.69 -20.23
N ALA A 808 41.84 13.74 -20.12
CA ALA A 808 42.52 13.44 -18.87
C ALA A 808 43.28 14.65 -18.31
N VAL A 809 44.03 15.37 -19.17
CA VAL A 809 44.68 16.62 -18.79
C VAL A 809 43.66 17.67 -18.33
N SER A 810 42.54 17.82 -19.03
CA SER A 810 41.50 18.79 -18.65
C SER A 810 40.90 18.47 -17.28
N ILE A 811 40.71 17.19 -16.92
CA ILE A 811 40.25 16.78 -15.59
C ILE A 811 41.28 17.17 -14.52
N LEU A 812 42.57 16.96 -14.76
CA LEU A 812 43.65 17.40 -13.85
C LEU A 812 43.70 18.94 -13.70
N GLN A 813 43.18 19.68 -14.68
CA GLN A 813 43.08 21.14 -14.65
C GLN A 813 41.89 21.67 -13.84
N LEU A 814 40.91 20.84 -13.47
CA LEU A 814 39.71 21.28 -12.72
C LEU A 814 39.96 21.60 -11.24
N GLU A 815 41.15 21.34 -10.72
CA GLU A 815 41.55 21.59 -9.31
C GLU A 815 40.72 20.84 -8.24
N GLU A 816 39.93 19.84 -8.62
CA GLU A 816 39.14 19.02 -7.69
C GLU A 816 39.92 17.81 -7.17
N THR A 817 40.15 17.75 -5.85
CA THR A 817 40.97 16.69 -5.22
C THR A 817 40.41 15.29 -5.46
N GLN A 818 39.09 15.12 -5.51
CA GLN A 818 38.45 13.82 -5.73
C GLN A 818 38.72 13.27 -7.13
N LEU A 819 38.82 14.14 -8.13
CA LEU A 819 39.01 13.75 -9.54
C LEU A 819 40.48 13.49 -9.90
N TYR A 820 41.42 13.93 -9.06
CA TYR A 820 42.85 13.87 -9.37
C TYR A 820 43.33 12.43 -9.65
N ALA A 821 42.99 11.49 -8.76
CA ALA A 821 43.41 10.10 -8.89
C ALA A 821 42.86 9.45 -10.18
N SER A 822 41.57 9.65 -10.47
CA SER A 822 40.92 9.10 -11.66
C SER A 822 41.40 9.75 -12.94
N GLY A 823 41.62 11.08 -12.94
CA GLY A 823 42.19 11.81 -14.07
C GLY A 823 43.61 11.36 -14.39
N LEU A 824 44.43 11.12 -13.37
CA LEU A 824 45.78 10.57 -13.51
C LEU A 824 45.76 9.15 -14.07
N ALA A 825 44.87 8.29 -13.53
CA ALA A 825 44.72 6.92 -14.02
C ALA A 825 44.28 6.87 -15.49
N LEU A 826 43.38 7.76 -15.92
CA LEU A 826 42.98 7.87 -17.33
C LEU A 826 44.16 8.27 -18.22
N LEU A 827 44.97 9.24 -17.76
CA LEU A 827 46.16 9.70 -18.50
C LEU A 827 47.20 8.58 -18.63
N GLU A 828 47.50 7.89 -17.52
CA GLU A 828 48.43 6.76 -17.50
C GLU A 828 47.96 5.64 -18.44
N GLN A 829 46.70 5.23 -18.33
CA GLN A 829 46.12 4.19 -19.17
C GLN A 829 46.12 4.59 -20.65
N ASN A 830 45.84 5.86 -20.96
CA ASN A 830 45.91 6.36 -22.32
C ASN A 830 47.32 6.29 -22.90
N LEU A 831 48.34 6.68 -22.13
CA LEU A 831 49.74 6.58 -22.55
C LEU A 831 50.15 5.13 -22.79
N HIS A 832 49.78 4.20 -21.90
CA HIS A 832 50.01 2.77 -22.13
C HIS A 832 49.31 2.26 -23.39
N THR A 833 48.05 2.63 -23.60
CA THR A 833 47.29 2.23 -24.78
C THR A 833 47.92 2.78 -26.07
N LEU A 834 48.42 4.02 -26.07
CA LEU A 834 49.15 4.61 -27.21
C LEU A 834 50.52 3.95 -27.44
N ASP A 835 51.25 3.62 -26.38
CA ASP A 835 52.54 2.91 -26.46
C ASP A 835 52.38 1.51 -27.05
N HIS A 836 51.34 0.77 -26.66
CA HIS A 836 51.00 -0.52 -27.24
C HIS A 836 50.62 -0.46 -28.73
N MET A 837 50.10 0.67 -29.21
CA MET A 837 49.86 0.93 -30.64
C MET A 837 51.12 1.35 -31.39
N GLY A 838 52.27 1.39 -30.72
CA GLY A 838 53.40 2.27 -31.01
C GLY A 838 54.08 2.12 -32.37
N THR A 839 53.80 1.08 -33.15
CA THR A 839 54.28 0.98 -34.54
C THR A 839 53.44 1.77 -35.55
N SER A 840 52.14 2.03 -35.34
CA SER A 840 51.31 2.74 -36.34
C SER A 840 51.13 4.23 -36.06
N ILE A 841 51.20 4.64 -34.78
CA ILE A 841 50.95 6.02 -34.35
C ILE A 841 52.24 6.84 -34.31
N PHE A 842 53.34 6.29 -33.79
CA PHE A 842 54.62 7.02 -33.68
C PHE A 842 55.44 7.05 -34.97
N GLU A 843 55.02 6.34 -36.02
CA GLU A 843 55.52 6.60 -37.39
C GLU A 843 55.16 8.03 -37.86
N MET A 844 54.13 8.68 -37.27
CA MET A 844 53.69 10.02 -37.66
C MET A 844 54.39 11.19 -36.93
N GLY A 845 55.15 10.93 -35.85
CA GLY A 845 55.87 11.97 -35.10
C GLY A 845 56.07 11.67 -33.62
N THR A 846 56.67 12.62 -32.88
CA THR A 846 56.79 12.56 -31.41
C THR A 846 55.41 12.68 -30.74
N LEU A 847 55.28 12.19 -29.50
CA LEU A 847 54.04 12.34 -28.70
C LEU A 847 53.58 13.80 -28.65
N GLU A 848 54.51 14.73 -28.41
CA GLU A 848 54.26 16.18 -28.44
C GLU A 848 53.58 16.61 -29.74
N LYS A 849 54.16 16.24 -30.90
CA LYS A 849 53.62 16.63 -32.19
C LYS A 849 52.20 16.08 -32.38
N ILE A 850 52.00 14.79 -32.12
CA ILE A 850 50.71 14.12 -32.32
C ILE A 850 49.62 14.73 -31.43
N MET A 851 49.93 15.01 -30.16
CA MET A 851 48.96 15.59 -29.23
C MET A 851 48.68 17.06 -29.56
N MET A 852 49.70 17.83 -29.93
CA MET A 852 49.52 19.24 -30.32
C MET A 852 48.74 19.39 -31.63
N ASP A 853 48.96 18.50 -32.61
CA ASP A 853 48.18 18.46 -33.86
C ASP A 853 46.69 18.18 -33.58
N ALA A 854 46.39 17.27 -32.65
CA ALA A 854 45.01 16.99 -32.24
C ALA A 854 44.36 18.15 -31.46
N ARG A 855 45.18 18.98 -30.79
CA ARG A 855 44.74 20.12 -29.98
C ARG A 855 44.52 21.39 -30.80
N GLU A 856 45.25 21.58 -31.90
CA GLU A 856 45.23 22.81 -32.71
C GLU A 856 43.82 23.31 -33.08
N PRO A 857 42.86 22.45 -33.50
CA PRO A 857 41.50 22.90 -33.81
C PRO A 857 40.72 23.47 -32.60
N LEU A 858 41.16 23.17 -31.37
CA LEU A 858 40.51 23.51 -30.10
C LEU A 858 41.32 24.55 -29.29
N GLU A 859 42.30 25.19 -29.92
CA GLU A 859 43.27 26.04 -29.23
C GLU A 859 42.63 27.20 -28.46
N TRP A 860 41.52 27.77 -28.94
CA TRP A 860 40.87 28.89 -28.27
C TRP A 860 40.30 28.50 -26.90
N GLN A 861 39.76 27.29 -26.78
CA GLN A 861 39.25 26.73 -25.53
C GLN A 861 40.40 26.39 -24.59
N PHE A 862 41.41 25.67 -25.07
CA PHE A 862 42.54 25.25 -24.23
C PHE A 862 43.39 26.44 -23.75
N LYS A 863 43.49 27.53 -24.51
CA LYS A 863 44.24 28.72 -24.09
C LYS A 863 43.69 29.31 -22.79
N GLN A 864 42.39 29.23 -22.55
CA GLN A 864 41.78 29.71 -21.31
C GLN A 864 42.10 28.79 -20.12
N LEU A 865 42.04 27.47 -20.30
CA LEU A 865 42.38 26.47 -19.29
C LEU A 865 43.88 26.50 -18.92
N ASP A 866 44.76 26.60 -19.90
CA ASP A 866 46.20 26.75 -19.69
C ASP A 866 46.51 28.03 -18.91
N ALA A 867 45.84 29.14 -19.25
CA ALA A 867 46.03 30.42 -18.57
C ALA A 867 45.55 30.40 -17.12
N SER A 868 44.45 29.70 -16.79
CA SER A 868 43.99 29.56 -15.41
C SER A 868 44.97 28.76 -14.55
N MET A 869 45.67 27.80 -15.16
CA MET A 869 46.64 26.93 -14.49
C MET A 869 48.08 27.49 -14.49
N GLY A 870 48.34 28.55 -15.26
CA GLY A 870 49.67 29.15 -15.39
C GLY A 870 50.69 28.29 -16.14
N LEU A 871 50.25 27.28 -16.89
CA LEU A 871 51.11 26.36 -17.67
C LEU A 871 50.80 26.50 -19.16
N SER A 872 51.83 26.35 -20.02
CA SER A 872 51.68 26.51 -21.47
C SER A 872 52.28 25.33 -22.23
N PHE A 873 51.42 24.49 -22.79
CA PHE A 873 51.84 23.36 -23.62
C PHE A 873 52.52 23.79 -24.93
N LYS A 874 52.27 25.02 -25.41
CA LYS A 874 52.97 25.61 -26.56
C LYS A 874 54.39 26.05 -26.26
N SER A 875 54.67 26.46 -25.02
CA SER A 875 56.00 26.94 -24.64
C SER A 875 56.94 25.77 -24.40
N ASN A 876 56.48 24.77 -23.65
CA ASN A 876 57.19 23.50 -23.45
C ASN A 876 56.19 22.41 -23.05
N PHE A 877 55.97 21.45 -23.94
CA PHE A 877 55.01 20.36 -23.74
C PHE A 877 55.33 19.52 -22.50
N ASN A 878 56.58 19.07 -22.36
CA ASN A 878 56.99 18.20 -21.27
C ASN A 878 56.90 18.89 -19.91
N PHE A 879 57.30 20.16 -19.82
CA PHE A 879 57.21 20.94 -18.59
C PHE A 879 55.75 21.16 -18.16
N ALA A 880 54.87 21.51 -19.10
CA ALA A 880 53.44 21.70 -18.80
C ALA A 880 52.79 20.39 -18.34
N LEU A 881 53.10 19.28 -19.02
CA LEU A 881 52.58 17.95 -18.63
C LEU A 881 53.04 17.56 -17.22
N VAL A 882 54.34 17.66 -16.93
CA VAL A 882 54.88 17.36 -15.59
C VAL A 882 54.31 18.30 -14.53
N GLY A 883 54.06 19.56 -14.85
CA GLY A 883 53.41 20.51 -13.95
C GLY A 883 52.02 20.05 -13.49
N HIS A 884 51.25 19.37 -14.35
CA HIS A 884 49.96 18.78 -13.97
C HIS A 884 50.08 17.47 -13.18
N LEU A 885 51.19 16.75 -13.30
CA LEU A 885 51.45 15.49 -12.57
C LEU A 885 52.01 15.70 -11.14
N ILE A 886 52.61 16.85 -10.87
CA ILE A 886 53.22 17.20 -9.57
C ILE A 886 52.26 18.01 -8.69
N LYS A 887 51.15 18.48 -9.26
CA LYS A 887 50.14 19.27 -8.55
C LYS A 887 49.51 18.47 -7.42
#